data_AF-A0AAJ6UDK6-F1
#
_entry.id   AF-A0AAJ6UDK6-F1
#
_cell.length_a   1.000
_cell.length_b   1.000
_cell.length_c   1.000
_cell.angle_alpha   90.00
_cell.angle_beta   90.00
_cell.angle_gamma   90.00
#
_symmetry.space_group_name_H-M   'P 1'
#
loop_
_entity.id
_entity.type
_entity.pdbx_description
1 polymer ?
#
loop_
_entity_poly.entity_id
_entity_poly.type
_entity_poly.pdbx_seq_one_letter_code
_entity_poly.pdbx_strand_id
1 'polypeptide(L)'
;MVEENQDGKAVSEMERKMETENNEDGKTEDRELNSGDKESNSEAGETQAQGNEANESDQTESEDSSSENKSKSDDGEKNPDSGENANENNQEGATENNVDSQENDQTSIEILPAGTQSELLNETNTQNGAWSTQVVESQNEKISQQSSIAKDHYGHGWKLCNVTAGPAYVPCLDNWYVIRRLPSTKHYEHRERHCPQEAPTCLVPIPEGYRRSVKWPKSREKIWFYNVPNTKLAEVKGHQNWVKVTGEYLTFPGGGTQFKHGALHYIDFIQDSHPDIAWGKRSRVILDVGCGVASFGGYLLEKDVLAMSFAPKDEHEAQVQFALERGIPAMLAVMGTKRLPFPSSVFDLVHCARCRVPWHIEGGKLLWELNRVLRPGGYFVWSATPVYRKRPEDVGIWKAMSKLTKSMCWDLVVIKTDKLNGVGAAIYRKPTSNDCYNNRPQNEPPLCKESDDPNAAWNVLLEACMHKVPVDASVRGSHWPEQWPKRLEKPPYWLNSQVGVYGKAAAEDFAADYRHWKNVVSQSYLNGIGIKWSSVRNIMDMRAVYGGFAAALKDLKVWVMNIVPTDSADTLPIIYERGLFGMYHDWCESFNTYPRTYDLLHADHLFSGLKKRCDLVAVIAEVDRILRPEGKLIVRDNVEIIGEIERLAKSLKWEIRMIYSKDNEGLLCVQKTMWRPTESETITSAIIQA
;
A
#
# COMPACT_ATOMS: atom_id res chain seq x y z
N MET A 1 -61.72 23.62 -52.46
CA MET A 1 -61.55 22.42 -51.62
C MET A 1 -61.03 22.90 -50.28
N VAL A 2 -61.83 22.77 -49.21
CA VAL A 2 -61.41 22.65 -47.80
C VAL A 2 -60.36 23.70 -47.35
N GLU A 3 -60.73 24.89 -46.84
CA GLU A 3 -61.30 25.16 -45.48
C GLU A 3 -60.51 24.42 -44.36
N GLU A 4 -60.12 25.01 -43.24
CA GLU A 4 -60.65 26.20 -42.56
C GLU A 4 -59.56 26.84 -41.66
N ASN A 5 -59.72 28.12 -41.33
CA ASN A 5 -58.84 28.85 -40.41
C ASN A 5 -59.76 29.71 -39.51
N GLN A 6 -59.80 29.48 -38.19
CA GLN A 6 -60.58 30.31 -37.26
C GLN A 6 -59.85 30.53 -35.92
N ASP A 7 -59.72 31.81 -35.53
CA ASP A 7 -59.35 32.28 -34.20
C ASP A 7 -60.59 32.40 -33.29
N GLY A 8 -60.45 32.23 -31.97
CA GLY A 8 -61.53 32.65 -31.04
C GLY A 8 -61.45 32.22 -29.56
N LYS A 9 -60.74 33.01 -28.73
CA LYS A 9 -60.96 33.37 -27.28
C LYS A 9 -61.94 32.50 -26.43
N ALA A 10 -61.67 32.15 -25.15
CA ALA A 10 -61.47 33.09 -24.02
C ALA A 10 -61.32 32.39 -22.62
N VAL A 11 -60.90 33.17 -21.58
CA VAL A 11 -61.03 32.93 -20.10
C VAL A 11 -60.12 31.82 -19.48
N SER A 12 -59.41 31.95 -18.34
CA SER A 12 -59.07 33.02 -17.34
C SER A 12 -57.69 32.68 -16.76
N GLU A 13 -56.70 33.56 -16.64
CA GLU A 13 -56.57 34.67 -15.67
C GLU A 13 -56.49 34.22 -14.20
N MET A 14 -55.26 34.12 -13.64
CA MET A 14 -54.92 34.73 -12.34
C MET A 14 -53.40 34.89 -12.15
N GLU A 15 -52.88 36.07 -12.49
CA GLU A 15 -51.54 36.55 -12.09
C GLU A 15 -51.66 38.00 -11.59
N ARG A 16 -50.64 38.48 -10.87
CA ARG A 16 -50.41 39.85 -10.34
C ARG A 16 -51.16 40.29 -9.07
N LYS A 17 -50.36 40.55 -8.03
CA LYS A 17 -49.90 41.90 -7.58
C LYS A 17 -48.68 41.66 -6.65
N MET A 18 -47.68 42.52 -6.53
CA MET A 18 -47.67 43.97 -6.74
C MET A 18 -46.28 44.44 -7.21
N GLU A 19 -46.23 45.43 -8.11
CA GLU A 19 -45.06 46.30 -8.33
C GLU A 19 -45.04 47.36 -7.16
N THR A 20 -44.17 48.36 -7.01
CA THR A 20 -43.47 49.19 -8.01
C THR A 20 -42.39 50.08 -7.33
N GLU A 21 -41.50 50.65 -8.15
CA GLU A 21 -40.79 51.95 -8.02
C GLU A 21 -39.49 52.03 -7.19
N ASN A 22 -38.44 52.77 -7.59
CA ASN A 22 -38.23 53.62 -8.78
C ASN A 22 -36.73 53.77 -9.15
N ASN A 23 -36.50 54.29 -10.37
CA ASN A 23 -35.28 54.80 -11.06
C ASN A 23 -34.12 55.42 -10.20
N GLU A 24 -32.89 55.72 -10.70
CA GLU A 24 -32.45 56.12 -12.05
C GLU A 24 -30.90 56.04 -12.27
N ASP A 25 -30.48 56.09 -13.54
CA ASP A 25 -29.16 56.31 -14.19
C ASP A 25 -27.82 56.56 -13.42
N GLY A 26 -26.70 56.11 -14.03
CA GLY A 26 -25.36 56.66 -13.78
C GLY A 26 -24.16 55.86 -14.34
N LYS A 27 -23.32 56.47 -15.20
CA LYS A 27 -22.16 55.83 -15.87
C LYS A 27 -20.81 55.99 -15.12
N THR A 28 -19.93 55.01 -15.36
CA THR A 28 -18.45 55.06 -15.55
C THR A 28 -17.45 55.30 -14.40
N GLU A 29 -16.32 54.59 -14.58
CA GLU A 29 -14.91 54.86 -14.23
C GLU A 29 -14.25 54.24 -12.99
N ASP A 30 -12.97 53.91 -13.19
CA ASP A 30 -12.13 53.04 -12.37
C ASP A 30 -11.61 53.70 -11.08
N ARG A 31 -11.32 52.88 -10.06
CA ARG A 31 -9.94 52.75 -9.54
C ARG A 31 -9.77 51.63 -8.52
N GLU A 32 -8.56 51.07 -8.53
CA GLU A 32 -8.02 50.16 -7.52
C GLU A 32 -7.98 50.80 -6.13
N LEU A 33 -8.03 49.98 -5.07
CA LEU A 33 -7.03 50.05 -3.99
C LEU A 33 -7.05 48.79 -3.10
N ASN A 34 -5.86 48.41 -2.63
CA ASN A 34 -5.62 47.27 -1.75
C ASN A 34 -6.32 47.41 -0.39
N SER A 35 -6.81 46.29 0.14
CA SER A 35 -6.60 45.92 1.54
C SER A 35 -6.42 44.41 1.64
N GLY A 36 -5.49 43.96 2.47
CA GLY A 36 -5.16 42.54 2.60
C GLY A 36 -5.67 41.99 3.92
N ASP A 37 -6.33 40.84 3.89
CA ASP A 37 -6.86 40.18 5.07
C ASP A 37 -5.97 39.04 5.58
N LYS A 38 -5.74 39.06 6.89
CA LYS A 38 -5.22 37.94 7.66
C LYS A 38 -6.41 37.07 8.08
N GLU A 39 -6.57 35.89 7.50
CA GLU A 39 -7.51 34.92 8.06
C GLU A 39 -6.85 34.12 9.18
N SER A 40 -7.23 34.43 10.42
CA SER A 40 -6.96 33.61 11.59
C SER A 40 -8.02 32.52 11.73
N ASN A 41 -7.59 31.28 11.94
CA ASN A 41 -8.45 30.16 12.31
C ASN A 41 -9.34 30.51 13.52
N SER A 42 -10.61 30.10 13.46
CA SER A 42 -11.39 29.81 14.67
C SER A 42 -12.22 28.55 14.46
N GLU A 43 -11.94 27.52 15.27
CA GLU A 43 -12.80 26.35 15.39
C GLU A 43 -13.97 26.69 16.31
N ALA A 44 -15.20 26.42 15.87
CA ALA A 44 -16.38 26.55 16.72
C ALA A 44 -16.50 25.35 17.66
N GLY A 45 -16.19 25.55 18.94
CA GLY A 45 -16.43 24.57 20.00
C GLY A 45 -17.90 24.55 20.45
N GLU A 46 -18.46 23.36 20.62
CA GLU A 46 -19.77 23.18 21.28
C GLU A 46 -19.61 23.38 22.79
N THR A 47 -20.20 24.46 23.33
CA THR A 47 -20.16 24.73 24.78
C THR A 47 -21.34 24.04 25.47
N GLN A 48 -21.06 23.25 26.51
CA GLN A 48 -22.09 22.69 27.39
C GLN A 48 -22.68 23.79 28.28
N ALA A 49 -24.01 23.79 28.46
CA ALA A 49 -24.66 24.55 29.51
C ALA A 49 -24.92 23.63 30.72
N GLN A 50 -24.29 23.93 31.85
CA GLN A 50 -24.67 23.37 33.15
C GLN A 50 -25.81 24.21 33.73
N GLY A 51 -26.88 23.54 34.16
CA GLY A 51 -27.87 24.08 35.08
C GLY A 51 -27.83 23.26 36.37
N ASN A 52 -27.50 23.90 37.49
CA ASN A 52 -27.65 23.29 38.82
C ASN A 52 -29.09 23.50 39.30
N GLU A 53 -29.75 22.44 39.76
CA GLU A 53 -30.72 22.51 40.86
C GLU A 53 -30.41 21.38 41.85
N ALA A 54 -30.73 21.60 43.12
CA ALA A 54 -30.15 20.85 44.24
C ALA A 54 -31.17 19.97 44.96
N ASN A 55 -30.61 18.95 45.64
CA ASN A 55 -31.16 18.23 46.80
C ASN A 55 -32.67 17.90 46.82
N GLU A 56 -32.95 16.59 46.81
CA GLU A 56 -33.59 16.03 48.00
C GLU A 56 -33.02 14.65 48.33
N SER A 57 -32.82 14.40 49.62
CA SER A 57 -32.30 13.16 50.19
C SER A 57 -33.45 12.31 50.70
N ASP A 58 -33.35 10.98 50.56
CA ASP A 58 -33.91 10.13 51.61
C ASP A 58 -33.08 8.85 51.84
N GLN A 59 -33.09 8.38 53.08
CA GLN A 59 -32.27 7.27 53.57
C GLN A 59 -33.12 6.03 53.89
N THR A 60 -32.58 4.84 53.63
CA THR A 60 -32.75 3.58 54.41
C THR A 60 -31.88 2.52 53.69
N GLU A 61 -30.84 1.91 54.26
CA GLU A 61 -30.83 0.92 55.37
C GLU A 61 -31.87 -0.21 55.14
N SER A 62 -31.53 -1.51 55.16
CA SER A 62 -30.40 -2.22 55.77
C SER A 62 -30.33 -3.68 55.25
N GLU A 63 -29.19 -4.37 55.49
CA GLU A 63 -29.03 -5.79 55.91
C GLU A 63 -29.78 -6.96 55.18
N ASP A 64 -29.34 -8.23 55.17
CA ASP A 64 -28.04 -8.93 55.30
C ASP A 64 -28.28 -10.44 54.94
N SER A 65 -27.29 -11.31 55.11
CA SER A 65 -27.36 -12.79 55.23
C SER A 65 -27.29 -13.69 53.98
N SER A 66 -26.07 -14.15 53.72
CA SER A 66 -25.65 -15.57 53.65
C SER A 66 -26.69 -16.70 53.41
N SER A 67 -26.32 -17.65 52.54
CA SER A 67 -25.86 -18.99 52.98
C SER A 67 -25.43 -19.90 51.83
N GLU A 68 -24.40 -20.71 52.07
CA GLU A 68 -24.04 -21.86 51.22
C GLU A 68 -24.99 -23.04 51.46
N ASN A 69 -25.08 -23.97 50.49
CA ASN A 69 -25.19 -25.39 50.89
C ASN A 69 -24.67 -26.35 49.80
N LYS A 70 -23.84 -27.32 50.24
CA LYS A 70 -23.43 -28.51 49.48
C LYS A 70 -24.33 -29.68 49.85
N SER A 71 -24.61 -30.56 48.89
CA SER A 71 -24.93 -31.97 49.16
C SER A 71 -24.41 -32.86 48.03
N LYS A 72 -24.40 -34.18 48.25
CA LYS A 72 -23.59 -35.19 47.54
C LYS A 72 -24.41 -36.48 47.35
N SER A 73 -23.89 -37.41 46.53
CA SER A 73 -24.26 -38.86 46.42
C SER A 73 -25.69 -39.22 45.95
N ASP A 74 -25.97 -40.40 45.38
CA ASP A 74 -25.24 -41.39 44.53
C ASP A 74 -26.29 -42.42 44.00
N ASP A 75 -25.87 -43.56 43.44
CA ASP A 75 -26.64 -44.73 42.91
C ASP A 75 -27.13 -44.59 41.43
N GLY A 76 -27.15 -45.64 40.58
CA GLY A 76 -26.66 -47.02 40.72
C GLY A 76 -27.25 -47.99 39.66
N GLU A 77 -26.42 -48.96 39.22
CA GLU A 77 -26.70 -50.19 38.41
C GLU A 77 -26.74 -50.07 36.86
N LYS A 78 -26.34 -51.02 35.97
CA LYS A 78 -25.49 -52.23 35.86
C LYS A 78 -25.94 -52.94 34.55
N ASN A 79 -25.03 -53.10 33.55
CA ASN A 79 -24.63 -54.30 32.78
C ASN A 79 -25.55 -55.54 32.56
N PRO A 80 -25.19 -56.53 31.68
CA PRO A 80 -23.99 -56.67 30.81
C PRO A 80 -24.25 -57.06 29.33
N ASP A 81 -23.20 -56.93 28.49
CA ASP A 81 -22.60 -57.98 27.61
C ASP A 81 -21.67 -57.36 26.51
N SER A 82 -20.74 -58.05 25.84
CA SER A 82 -19.85 -59.20 26.18
C SER A 82 -18.75 -59.37 25.10
N GLY A 83 -17.70 -60.17 25.35
CA GLY A 83 -16.75 -60.64 24.32
C GLY A 83 -15.25 -60.37 24.55
N GLU A 84 -14.51 -61.36 25.04
CA GLU A 84 -13.05 -61.32 25.24
C GLU A 84 -12.25 -61.69 23.98
N ASN A 85 -11.03 -61.17 23.84
CA ASN A 85 -9.84 -62.03 23.82
C ASN A 85 -8.54 -61.23 23.97
N ALA A 86 -7.62 -61.75 24.77
CA ALA A 86 -6.29 -61.21 24.99
C ALA A 86 -5.23 -61.93 24.13
N ASN A 87 -4.06 -61.33 23.99
CA ASN A 87 -2.82 -62.10 24.15
C ASN A 87 -1.66 -61.19 24.56
N GLU A 88 -0.95 -61.59 25.61
CA GLU A 88 0.24 -60.93 26.13
C GLU A 88 1.52 -61.46 25.46
N ASN A 89 2.60 -60.67 25.53
CA ASN A 89 3.92 -61.07 26.06
C ASN A 89 4.83 -59.83 26.00
N ASN A 90 5.21 -59.20 27.13
CA ASN A 90 6.20 -59.62 28.14
C ASN A 90 7.64 -59.71 27.62
N GLN A 91 8.47 -58.69 27.92
CA GLN A 91 9.44 -58.65 29.04
C GLN A 91 10.23 -57.32 29.00
N GLU A 92 10.27 -56.53 30.09
CA GLU A 92 11.36 -56.46 31.10
C GLU A 92 12.74 -56.13 30.47
N GLY A 93 13.51 -55.12 30.85
CA GLY A 93 13.84 -54.46 32.13
C GLY A 93 15.38 -54.20 32.09
N ALA A 94 16.05 -53.35 32.88
CA ALA A 94 15.67 -52.43 33.96
C ALA A 94 16.83 -51.43 34.25
N THR A 95 16.57 -50.39 35.08
CA THR A 95 17.51 -49.68 36.02
C THR A 95 18.88 -49.18 35.52
N GLU A 96 19.12 -47.87 35.43
CA GLU A 96 19.62 -46.94 36.50
C GLU A 96 21.14 -47.02 36.81
N ASN A 97 21.88 -45.92 36.58
CA ASN A 97 22.44 -45.07 37.66
C ASN A 97 23.21 -43.81 37.16
N ASN A 98 23.42 -42.86 38.08
CA ASN A 98 23.94 -41.49 37.87
C ASN A 98 25.44 -41.37 37.53
N VAL A 99 25.87 -40.20 37.01
CA VAL A 99 26.72 -39.18 37.68
C VAL A 99 26.92 -37.95 36.77
N ASP A 100 27.03 -36.76 37.37
CA ASP A 100 27.28 -35.45 36.72
C ASP A 100 28.63 -35.32 36.00
N SER A 101 28.65 -34.52 34.93
CA SER A 101 29.79 -33.65 34.60
C SER A 101 29.36 -32.47 33.71
N GLN A 102 29.62 -31.24 34.16
CA GLN A 102 29.58 -30.06 33.28
C GLN A 102 30.77 -30.09 32.32
N GLU A 103 30.56 -29.78 31.04
CA GLU A 103 31.52 -28.96 30.29
C GLU A 103 30.87 -28.29 29.07
N ASN A 104 31.48 -27.19 28.60
CA ASN A 104 31.08 -26.52 27.37
C ASN A 104 31.35 -27.43 26.17
N ASP A 105 30.54 -27.32 25.11
CA ASP A 105 31.11 -27.54 23.79
C ASP A 105 30.54 -26.61 22.70
N GLN A 106 31.45 -26.20 21.81
CA GLN A 106 31.18 -25.33 20.68
C GLN A 106 30.76 -26.19 19.48
N THR A 107 29.47 -26.49 19.34
CA THR A 107 29.01 -27.18 18.12
C THR A 107 29.08 -26.24 16.92
N SER A 108 30.10 -26.50 16.10
CA SER A 108 30.31 -26.01 14.75
C SER A 108 29.05 -26.03 13.89
N ILE A 109 28.90 -25.01 13.04
CA ILE A 109 27.86 -24.96 11.99
C ILE A 109 28.17 -26.08 10.98
N GLU A 110 27.22 -27.00 10.79
CA GLU A 110 27.33 -28.06 9.78
C GLU A 110 27.43 -27.47 8.36
N ILE A 111 28.40 -27.98 7.60
CA ILE A 111 28.63 -27.59 6.21
C ILE A 111 27.55 -28.21 5.33
N LEU A 112 26.77 -27.37 4.65
CA LEU A 112 25.73 -27.79 3.71
C LEU A 112 26.31 -28.61 2.53
N PRO A 113 25.57 -29.62 2.01
CA PRO A 113 26.07 -30.49 0.95
C PRO A 113 26.27 -29.76 -0.38
N ALA A 114 27.30 -30.19 -1.12
CA ALA A 114 27.79 -29.53 -2.34
C ALA A 114 26.75 -29.41 -3.48
N GLY A 115 25.70 -30.23 -3.50
CA GLY A 115 24.65 -30.16 -4.53
C GLY A 115 23.94 -28.80 -4.59
N THR A 116 23.66 -28.21 -3.42
CA THR A 116 22.95 -26.92 -3.29
C THR A 116 23.74 -25.72 -3.84
N GLN A 117 25.06 -25.83 -4.03
CA GLN A 117 25.90 -24.71 -4.51
C GLN A 117 25.89 -24.56 -6.04
N SER A 118 25.45 -25.58 -6.79
CA SER A 118 25.44 -25.55 -8.26
C SER A 118 24.21 -24.82 -8.84
N GLU A 119 23.10 -24.77 -8.12
CA GLU A 119 21.81 -24.22 -8.59
C GLU A 119 21.63 -22.71 -8.30
N LEU A 120 22.55 -22.08 -7.57
CA LEU A 120 22.40 -20.68 -7.13
C LEU A 120 22.43 -19.65 -8.28
N LEU A 121 23.19 -19.90 -9.35
CA LEU A 121 23.32 -19.02 -10.53
C LEU A 121 23.30 -19.75 -11.89
N ASN A 122 23.24 -21.09 -11.93
CA ASN A 122 23.11 -21.82 -13.20
C ASN A 122 21.66 -21.79 -13.69
N GLU A 123 21.36 -21.07 -14.77
CA GLU A 123 20.56 -21.58 -15.92
C GLU A 123 20.47 -20.59 -17.10
N THR A 124 21.62 -20.28 -17.70
CA THR A 124 21.68 -19.86 -19.12
C THR A 124 22.76 -20.61 -19.87
N ASN A 125 22.32 -21.57 -20.69
CA ASN A 125 23.09 -22.39 -21.63
C ASN A 125 24.02 -23.49 -21.08
N THR A 126 23.85 -24.69 -21.64
CA THR A 126 24.68 -25.87 -21.46
C THR A 126 26.03 -25.77 -22.18
N GLN A 127 27.13 -26.11 -21.51
CA GLN A 127 28.16 -27.04 -22.02
C GLN A 127 29.14 -27.49 -20.92
N ASN A 128 29.78 -28.64 -21.11
CA ASN A 128 30.63 -29.31 -20.11
C ASN A 128 32.00 -28.63 -19.94
N GLY A 129 32.51 -28.56 -18.70
CA GLY A 129 33.86 -28.15 -18.34
C GLY A 129 34.28 -28.72 -16.98
N ALA A 130 35.54 -29.11 -16.82
CA ALA A 130 36.00 -29.96 -15.70
C ALA A 130 36.28 -29.22 -14.38
N TRP A 131 36.30 -29.99 -13.28
CA TRP A 131 36.65 -29.55 -11.92
C TRP A 131 38.03 -28.86 -11.82
N SER A 132 38.16 -27.95 -10.85
CA SER A 132 39.44 -27.45 -10.34
C SER A 132 39.49 -27.63 -8.81
N THR A 133 40.60 -28.18 -8.32
CA THR A 133 40.78 -28.66 -6.93
C THR A 133 41.67 -27.72 -6.11
N GLN A 134 41.30 -27.45 -4.84
CA GLN A 134 42.11 -27.05 -3.65
C GLN A 134 43.22 -25.98 -3.73
N VAL A 135 43.67 -25.53 -4.90
CA VAL A 135 44.73 -24.50 -5.04
C VAL A 135 44.15 -23.10 -4.84
N VAL A 136 42.88 -22.88 -5.21
CA VAL A 136 42.18 -21.59 -5.13
C VAL A 136 41.92 -21.17 -3.68
N GLU A 137 41.58 -22.11 -2.79
CA GLU A 137 41.35 -21.81 -1.36
C GLU A 137 42.61 -21.24 -0.69
N SER A 138 43.79 -21.79 -1.01
CA SER A 138 45.07 -21.29 -0.46
C SER A 138 45.47 -19.89 -0.96
N GLN A 139 44.94 -19.45 -2.11
CA GLN A 139 45.17 -18.09 -2.61
C GLN A 139 44.20 -17.09 -1.97
N ASN A 140 42.95 -17.49 -1.72
CA ASN A 140 41.97 -16.65 -1.04
C ASN A 140 42.37 -16.37 0.43
N GLU A 141 42.93 -17.34 1.16
CA GLU A 141 43.48 -17.08 2.50
C GLU A 141 44.66 -16.10 2.48
N LYS A 142 45.56 -16.18 1.49
CA LYS A 142 46.70 -15.26 1.38
C LYS A 142 46.29 -13.83 1.02
N ILE A 143 45.25 -13.65 0.21
CA ILE A 143 44.67 -12.33 -0.07
C ILE A 143 43.96 -11.80 1.20
N SER A 144 43.27 -12.66 1.94
CA SER A 144 42.65 -12.29 3.22
C SER A 144 43.69 -11.79 4.24
N GLN A 145 44.82 -12.49 4.42
CA GLN A 145 45.85 -12.13 5.40
C GLN A 145 46.75 -10.95 4.99
N GLN A 146 46.79 -10.56 3.71
CA GLN A 146 47.47 -9.32 3.29
C GLN A 146 46.56 -8.07 3.33
N SER A 147 45.25 -8.25 3.47
CA SER A 147 44.30 -7.13 3.63
C SER A 147 44.31 -6.49 5.03
N SER A 148 44.84 -7.18 6.05
CA SER A 148 44.75 -6.77 7.46
C SER A 148 45.81 -5.74 7.93
N ILE A 149 46.60 -5.15 7.04
CA ILE A 149 47.55 -4.06 7.37
C ILE A 149 47.44 -2.88 6.37
N ALA A 150 46.23 -2.60 5.88
CA ALA A 150 45.90 -1.33 5.23
C ALA A 150 44.96 -0.51 6.14
N LYS A 151 45.37 0.70 6.52
CA LYS A 151 44.62 1.57 7.44
C LYS A 151 43.24 1.98 6.87
N ASP A 152 42.26 2.15 7.75
CA ASP A 152 40.86 2.49 7.47
C ASP A 152 40.65 3.75 6.61
N HIS A 153 40.61 3.61 5.28
CA HIS A 153 40.39 4.72 4.33
C HIS A 153 39.29 4.44 3.27
N TYR A 154 38.30 3.60 3.58
CA TYR A 154 37.19 3.25 2.66
C TYR A 154 35.77 3.32 3.27
N GLY A 155 35.59 3.94 4.43
CA GLY A 155 34.26 4.18 5.01
C GLY A 155 33.63 5.46 4.46
N HIS A 156 32.44 5.39 3.86
CA HIS A 156 31.63 6.58 3.65
C HIS A 156 31.22 7.15 5.02
N GLY A 157 31.41 8.46 5.22
CA GLY A 157 31.14 9.14 6.49
C GLY A 157 29.64 9.39 6.70
N TRP A 158 28.88 8.32 6.96
CA TRP A 158 27.43 8.40 7.21
C TRP A 158 27.11 9.34 8.38
N LYS A 159 26.09 10.17 8.21
CA LYS A 159 25.56 11.08 9.24
C LYS A 159 24.07 10.86 9.44
N LEU A 160 23.54 11.26 10.61
CA LEU A 160 22.10 11.30 10.87
C LEU A 160 21.43 12.49 10.19
N CYS A 161 20.26 12.28 9.59
CA CYS A 161 19.44 13.38 9.09
C CYS A 161 18.87 14.20 10.26
N ASN A 162 19.32 15.45 10.42
CA ASN A 162 18.71 16.44 11.29
C ASN A 162 17.66 17.25 10.51
N VAL A 163 16.39 16.95 10.78
CA VAL A 163 15.20 17.39 10.01
C VAL A 163 13.98 17.48 10.92
N THR A 164 13.02 18.36 10.64
CA THR A 164 11.87 18.57 11.54
C THR A 164 10.98 17.32 11.66
N ALA A 165 10.87 16.52 10.60
CA ALA A 165 10.10 15.26 10.62
C ALA A 165 10.77 14.12 11.43
N GLY A 166 12.01 14.31 11.90
CA GLY A 166 12.74 13.35 12.72
C GLY A 166 12.74 11.91 12.15
N PRO A 167 12.41 10.89 12.98
CA PRO A 167 12.31 9.50 12.52
C PRO A 167 11.26 9.21 11.43
N ALA A 168 10.36 10.16 11.12
CA ALA A 168 9.29 10.03 10.13
C ALA A 168 9.57 10.81 8.81
N TYR A 169 10.85 11.15 8.57
CA TYR A 169 11.30 11.88 7.38
C TYR A 169 11.10 11.11 6.06
N VAL A 170 10.47 11.77 5.09
CA VAL A 170 10.24 11.31 3.72
C VAL A 170 10.67 12.44 2.79
N PRO A 171 11.87 12.38 2.16
CA PRO A 171 12.48 13.55 1.51
C PRO A 171 11.57 14.28 0.50
N CYS A 172 10.85 13.54 -0.34
CA CYS A 172 9.93 14.13 -1.33
C CYS A 172 8.61 14.68 -0.77
N LEU A 173 8.30 14.50 0.51
CA LEU A 173 7.08 15.00 1.16
C LEU A 173 7.36 15.99 2.30
N ASP A 174 8.63 16.14 2.69
CA ASP A 174 9.10 17.03 3.75
C ASP A 174 10.00 18.17 3.22
N ASN A 175 9.99 18.41 1.91
CA ASN A 175 10.74 19.50 1.26
C ASN A 175 10.04 20.87 1.46
N TRP A 176 10.08 21.35 2.70
CA TRP A 176 9.51 22.62 3.12
C TRP A 176 10.02 23.83 2.32
N TYR A 177 11.24 23.78 1.78
CA TYR A 177 11.77 24.81 0.89
C TYR A 177 10.91 25.02 -0.37
N VAL A 178 10.44 23.93 -0.99
CA VAL A 178 9.53 24.00 -2.15
C VAL A 178 8.09 24.23 -1.69
N ILE A 179 7.61 23.47 -0.70
CA ILE A 179 6.21 23.49 -0.26
C ILE A 179 5.77 24.89 0.19
N ARG A 180 6.64 25.64 0.89
CA ARG A 180 6.36 27.02 1.35
C ARG A 180 6.30 28.07 0.23
N ARG A 181 6.74 27.71 -0.98
CA ARG A 181 6.80 28.60 -2.16
C ARG A 181 5.79 28.22 -3.23
N LEU A 182 4.93 27.24 -2.96
CA LEU A 182 3.83 26.89 -3.87
C LEU A 182 2.87 28.08 -4.00
N PRO A 183 2.44 28.43 -5.22
CA PRO A 183 1.51 29.54 -5.44
C PRO A 183 0.10 29.24 -4.89
N SER A 184 -0.22 27.97 -4.65
CA SER A 184 -1.45 27.54 -4.00
C SER A 184 -1.25 26.26 -3.19
N THR A 185 -2.12 26.06 -2.21
CA THR A 185 -2.27 24.80 -1.47
C THR A 185 -3.52 24.02 -1.90
N LYS A 186 -4.27 24.54 -2.89
CA LYS A 186 -5.39 23.87 -3.55
C LYS A 186 -4.98 22.50 -4.09
N HIS A 187 -5.97 21.63 -4.32
CA HIS A 187 -5.79 20.23 -4.76
C HIS A 187 -4.86 19.39 -3.89
N TYR A 188 -4.54 19.86 -2.67
CA TYR A 188 -3.48 19.29 -1.83
C TYR A 188 -2.11 19.24 -2.53
N GLU A 189 -1.79 20.20 -3.41
CA GLU A 189 -0.48 20.34 -4.06
C GLU A 189 0.68 20.27 -3.05
N HIS A 190 0.49 20.88 -1.87
CA HIS A 190 1.42 20.84 -0.73
C HIS A 190 1.67 19.44 -0.13
N ARG A 191 0.90 18.42 -0.52
CA ARG A 191 1.05 17.00 -0.11
C ARG A 191 1.49 16.10 -1.27
N GLU A 192 1.76 16.67 -2.44
CA GLU A 192 2.38 15.96 -3.56
C GLU A 192 3.88 15.76 -3.37
N ARG A 193 4.50 15.07 -4.33
CA ARG A 193 5.95 14.83 -4.37
C ARG A 193 6.70 16.08 -4.84
N HIS A 194 7.47 16.65 -3.92
CA HIS A 194 8.41 17.76 -4.12
C HIS A 194 9.81 17.29 -3.74
N CYS A 195 10.45 16.45 -4.56
CA CYS A 195 11.77 15.90 -4.24
C CYS A 195 12.85 17.00 -4.15
N PRO A 196 13.86 16.85 -3.26
CA PRO A 196 15.03 17.72 -3.26
C PRO A 196 15.85 17.52 -4.55
N GLN A 197 16.60 18.55 -4.97
CA GLN A 197 17.45 18.47 -6.18
C GLN A 197 18.61 17.48 -6.02
N GLU A 198 19.20 17.44 -4.81
CA GLU A 198 20.19 16.45 -4.42
C GLU A 198 19.52 15.42 -3.49
N ALA A 199 19.69 14.14 -3.78
CA ALA A 199 19.12 13.06 -2.98
C ALA A 199 19.88 12.93 -1.65
N PRO A 200 19.22 12.90 -0.48
CA PRO A 200 19.92 12.87 0.81
C PRO A 200 20.74 11.60 1.00
N THR A 201 22.00 11.76 1.43
CA THR A 201 22.93 10.67 1.78
C THR A 201 22.97 10.40 3.30
N CYS A 202 22.21 11.15 4.10
CA CYS A 202 22.08 10.96 5.54
C CYS A 202 21.13 9.79 5.89
N LEU A 203 21.32 9.20 7.07
CA LEU A 203 20.50 8.12 7.60
C LEU A 203 19.39 8.66 8.53
N VAL A 204 18.16 8.19 8.33
CA VAL A 204 17.03 8.57 9.20
C VAL A 204 17.19 7.93 10.59
N PRO A 205 17.03 8.69 11.69
CA PRO A 205 17.12 8.15 13.05
C PRO A 205 16.09 7.07 13.32
N ILE A 206 16.43 6.15 14.23
CA ILE A 206 15.53 5.12 14.74
C ILE A 206 14.76 5.73 15.93
N PRO A 207 13.42 5.52 16.05
CA PRO A 207 12.67 5.97 17.22
C PRO A 207 13.25 5.42 18.53
N GLU A 208 13.19 6.22 19.60
CA GLU A 208 13.59 5.75 20.93
C GLU A 208 12.70 4.59 21.38
N GLY A 209 13.31 3.53 21.92
CA GLY A 209 12.60 2.33 22.32
C GLY A 209 12.06 1.46 21.17
N TYR A 210 12.44 1.70 19.91
CA TYR A 210 12.03 0.89 18.75
C TYR A 210 12.26 -0.62 18.99
N ARG A 211 11.25 -1.43 18.67
CA ARG A 211 11.27 -2.89 18.81
C ARG A 211 11.04 -3.57 17.45
N ARG A 212 11.52 -4.81 17.29
CA ARG A 212 11.12 -5.65 16.16
C ARG A 212 9.60 -5.73 16.10
N SER A 213 9.04 -5.49 14.91
CA SER A 213 7.60 -5.44 14.68
C SER A 213 6.90 -6.72 15.14
N VAL A 214 5.64 -6.55 15.59
CA VAL A 214 4.78 -7.69 15.93
C VAL A 214 4.64 -8.58 14.69
N LYS A 215 4.65 -9.90 14.86
CA LYS A 215 4.52 -10.83 13.73
C LYS A 215 3.08 -10.91 13.23
N TRP A 216 2.92 -11.09 11.93
CA TRP A 216 1.64 -11.47 11.31
C TRP A 216 1.15 -12.83 11.87
N PRO A 217 -0.17 -13.04 12.11
CA PRO A 217 -1.28 -12.11 11.88
C PRO A 217 -1.52 -11.12 13.03
N LYS A 218 -0.89 -11.29 14.21
CA LYS A 218 -1.12 -10.44 15.40
C LYS A 218 -0.84 -8.96 15.14
N SER A 219 0.07 -8.65 14.22
CA SER A 219 0.36 -7.29 13.75
C SER A 219 -0.86 -6.54 13.21
N ARG A 220 -1.81 -7.24 12.59
CA ARG A 220 -3.04 -6.63 12.05
C ARG A 220 -3.85 -5.91 13.13
N GLU A 221 -3.84 -6.44 14.35
CA GLU A 221 -4.66 -5.97 15.47
C GLU A 221 -3.87 -5.17 16.50
N LYS A 222 -2.53 -5.29 16.53
CA LYS A 222 -1.69 -4.45 17.40
C LYS A 222 -0.25 -4.28 16.92
N ILE A 223 0.32 -3.11 17.22
CA ILE A 223 1.73 -2.76 17.00
C ILE A 223 2.34 -2.17 18.27
N TRP A 224 3.66 -2.07 18.34
CA TRP A 224 4.34 -1.36 19.43
C TRP A 224 4.11 0.15 19.34
N PHE A 225 3.80 0.80 20.45
CA PHE A 225 3.68 2.26 20.53
C PHE A 225 5.00 2.94 20.12
N TYR A 226 6.13 2.48 20.65
CA TYR A 226 7.47 3.04 20.38
C TYR A 226 7.91 2.98 18.90
N ASN A 227 7.31 2.12 18.07
CA ASN A 227 7.63 2.07 16.65
C ASN A 227 6.96 3.21 15.85
N VAL A 228 5.82 3.70 16.35
CA VAL A 228 5.04 4.80 15.78
C VAL A 228 4.48 5.65 16.93
N PRO A 229 5.32 6.42 17.65
CA PRO A 229 4.97 7.09 18.90
C PRO A 229 4.14 8.36 18.66
N ASN A 230 2.91 8.18 18.16
CA ASN A 230 1.99 9.26 17.84
C ASN A 230 0.62 8.97 18.47
N THR A 231 0.19 9.83 19.39
CA THR A 231 -1.08 9.68 20.13
C THR A 231 -2.24 10.45 19.50
N LYS A 232 -1.97 11.42 18.62
CA LYS A 232 -2.96 12.38 18.08
C LYS A 232 -4.15 11.68 17.42
N LEU A 233 -3.91 10.60 16.66
CA LEU A 233 -4.99 9.82 16.05
C LEU A 233 -5.82 9.03 17.09
N ALA A 234 -5.20 8.54 18.16
CA ALA A 234 -5.91 7.84 19.24
C ALA A 234 -6.80 8.80 20.05
N GLU A 235 -6.30 10.00 20.34
CA GLU A 235 -7.06 11.08 20.98
C GLU A 235 -8.27 11.49 20.12
N VAL A 236 -8.03 11.81 18.83
CA VAL A 236 -9.07 12.37 17.93
C VAL A 236 -10.05 11.32 17.38
N LYS A 237 -9.66 10.04 17.30
CA LYS A 237 -10.46 8.95 16.67
C LYS A 237 -10.67 7.70 17.52
N GLY A 238 -10.22 7.65 18.77
CA GLY A 238 -10.39 6.48 19.65
C GLY A 238 -11.85 6.02 19.81
N HIS A 239 -12.79 6.96 19.87
CA HIS A 239 -14.24 6.72 19.94
C HIS A 239 -14.84 6.06 18.67
N GLN A 240 -14.09 6.01 17.57
CA GLN A 240 -14.51 5.38 16.30
C GLN A 240 -13.89 4.00 16.09
N ASN A 241 -13.23 3.44 17.12
CA ASN A 241 -12.53 2.16 17.06
C ASN A 241 -11.45 2.08 15.95
N TRP A 242 -10.84 3.23 15.59
CA TRP A 242 -9.72 3.28 14.65
C TRP A 242 -8.43 2.73 15.28
N VAL A 243 -8.02 3.32 16.40
CA VAL A 243 -6.82 2.95 17.17
C VAL A 243 -7.05 3.29 18.65
N LYS A 244 -6.48 2.50 19.56
CA LYS A 244 -6.47 2.75 21.01
C LYS A 244 -5.07 2.51 21.57
N VAL A 245 -4.65 3.32 22.55
CA VAL A 245 -3.43 3.06 23.33
C VAL A 245 -3.77 2.01 24.40
N THR A 246 -2.92 1.00 24.59
CA THR A 246 -3.17 -0.10 25.53
C THR A 246 -1.84 -0.65 26.05
N GLY A 247 -1.34 -0.06 27.15
CA GLY A 247 0.01 -0.31 27.65
C GLY A 247 1.07 0.09 26.61
N GLU A 248 2.01 -0.80 26.33
CA GLU A 248 3.07 -0.60 25.32
C GLU A 248 2.59 -0.74 23.86
N TYR A 249 1.30 -0.98 23.62
CA TYR A 249 0.73 -1.26 22.30
C TYR A 249 -0.23 -0.18 21.83
N LEU A 250 -0.26 0.02 20.51
CA LEU A 250 -1.40 0.58 19.80
C LEU A 250 -2.24 -0.58 19.27
N THR A 251 -3.54 -0.61 19.59
CA THR A 251 -4.47 -1.66 19.19
C THR A 251 -5.48 -1.15 18.17
N PHE A 252 -5.86 -1.99 17.21
CA PHE A 252 -6.72 -1.66 16.07
C PHE A 252 -7.92 -2.61 16.03
N PRO A 253 -9.07 -2.23 16.63
CA PRO A 253 -10.27 -3.07 16.67
C PRO A 253 -10.93 -3.37 15.31
N GLY A 254 -10.31 -2.97 14.19
CA GLY A 254 -10.85 -3.14 12.84
C GLY A 254 -11.99 -2.18 12.46
N GLY A 255 -12.29 -1.19 13.32
CA GLY A 255 -13.27 -0.16 13.05
C GLY A 255 -12.82 0.88 12.03
N GLY A 256 -13.76 1.72 11.63
CA GLY A 256 -13.57 2.86 10.73
C GLY A 256 -14.76 3.81 10.78
N THR A 257 -14.64 5.00 10.20
CA THR A 257 -15.70 6.03 10.32
C THR A 257 -17.03 5.60 9.69
N GLN A 258 -16.99 4.78 8.64
CA GLN A 258 -18.18 4.20 8.00
C GLN A 258 -18.51 2.78 8.52
N PHE A 259 -17.62 2.17 9.31
CA PHE A 259 -17.74 0.77 9.76
C PHE A 259 -17.26 0.64 11.22
N LYS A 260 -17.95 1.35 12.13
CA LYS A 260 -17.64 1.39 13.57
C LYS A 260 -17.71 0.01 14.23
N HIS A 261 -18.56 -0.88 13.71
CA HIS A 261 -18.77 -2.26 14.16
C HIS A 261 -17.86 -3.28 13.45
N GLY A 262 -16.85 -2.82 12.70
CA GLY A 262 -15.78 -3.65 12.14
C GLY A 262 -15.83 -3.79 10.61
N ALA A 263 -14.65 -3.90 10.00
CA ALA A 263 -14.51 -3.98 8.55
C ALA A 263 -15.12 -5.25 7.92
N LEU A 264 -15.14 -6.39 8.62
CA LEU A 264 -15.70 -7.64 8.09
C LEU A 264 -17.18 -7.51 7.73
N HIS A 265 -18.02 -7.03 8.66
CA HIS A 265 -19.44 -6.76 8.41
C HIS A 265 -19.64 -5.82 7.21
N TYR A 266 -18.78 -4.80 7.07
CA TYR A 266 -18.87 -3.84 5.96
C TYR A 266 -18.44 -4.45 4.60
N ILE A 267 -17.44 -5.34 4.60
CA ILE A 267 -17.02 -6.12 3.41
C ILE A 267 -18.15 -7.05 2.95
N ASP A 268 -18.79 -7.74 3.90
CA ASP A 268 -19.92 -8.65 3.62
C ASP A 268 -21.17 -7.85 3.20
N PHE A 269 -21.46 -6.71 3.84
CA PHE A 269 -22.51 -5.78 3.40
C PHE A 269 -22.32 -5.31 1.95
N ILE A 270 -21.09 -5.00 1.51
CA ILE A 270 -20.82 -4.65 0.11
C ILE A 270 -21.06 -5.86 -0.81
N GLN A 271 -20.62 -7.04 -0.39
CA GLN A 271 -20.77 -8.30 -1.14
C GLN A 271 -22.24 -8.71 -1.31
N ASP A 272 -23.06 -8.54 -0.27
CA ASP A 272 -24.50 -8.79 -0.28
C ASP A 272 -25.28 -7.70 -1.05
N SER A 273 -24.75 -6.48 -1.06
CA SER A 273 -25.34 -5.36 -1.83
C SER A 273 -25.18 -5.55 -3.32
N HIS A 274 -24.04 -6.09 -3.79
CA HIS A 274 -23.80 -6.39 -5.20
C HIS A 274 -22.94 -7.67 -5.39
N PRO A 275 -23.57 -8.85 -5.52
CA PRO A 275 -22.87 -10.14 -5.60
C PRO A 275 -21.75 -10.22 -6.65
N ASP A 276 -21.90 -9.57 -7.81
CA ASP A 276 -20.92 -9.64 -8.90
C ASP A 276 -19.55 -9.02 -8.58
N ILE A 277 -19.39 -8.33 -7.44
CA ILE A 277 -18.07 -7.92 -6.94
C ILE A 277 -17.18 -9.16 -6.74
N ALA A 278 -17.77 -10.24 -6.21
CA ALA A 278 -17.16 -11.56 -6.04
C ALA A 278 -15.70 -11.47 -5.55
N TRP A 279 -15.53 -11.02 -4.30
CA TRP A 279 -14.22 -10.84 -3.66
C TRP A 279 -13.33 -12.08 -3.82
N GLY A 280 -12.07 -11.87 -4.21
CA GLY A 280 -11.08 -12.94 -4.39
C GLY A 280 -11.29 -13.81 -5.63
N LYS A 281 -12.28 -13.50 -6.48
CA LYS A 281 -12.53 -14.19 -7.75
C LYS A 281 -12.48 -13.22 -8.93
N ARG A 282 -13.37 -12.23 -8.94
CA ARG A 282 -13.40 -11.17 -9.96
C ARG A 282 -12.66 -9.93 -9.48
N SER A 283 -13.07 -9.35 -8.36
CA SER A 283 -12.31 -8.29 -7.71
C SER A 283 -11.14 -8.89 -6.91
N ARG A 284 -9.93 -8.80 -7.47
CA ARG A 284 -8.67 -9.25 -6.85
C ARG A 284 -7.79 -8.07 -6.46
N VAL A 285 -7.66 -7.05 -7.31
CA VAL A 285 -6.81 -5.88 -7.06
C VAL A 285 -7.66 -4.61 -7.03
N ILE A 286 -7.65 -3.92 -5.89
CA ILE A 286 -8.49 -2.74 -5.66
C ILE A 286 -7.67 -1.53 -5.20
N LEU A 287 -8.21 -0.33 -5.40
CA LEU A 287 -7.65 0.92 -4.91
C LEU A 287 -8.51 1.43 -3.74
N ASP A 288 -7.93 1.56 -2.54
CA ASP A 288 -8.61 2.09 -1.35
C ASP A 288 -8.19 3.54 -1.09
N VAL A 289 -9.05 4.47 -1.51
CA VAL A 289 -8.81 5.91 -1.49
C VAL A 289 -9.12 6.49 -0.12
N GLY A 290 -8.16 7.18 0.50
CA GLY A 290 -8.35 7.79 1.82
C GLY A 290 -8.55 6.74 2.92
N CYS A 291 -7.76 5.67 2.84
CA CYS A 291 -7.90 4.42 3.59
C CYS A 291 -7.85 4.50 5.12
N GLY A 292 -7.47 5.65 5.70
CA GLY A 292 -7.21 5.78 7.12
C GLY A 292 -6.06 4.87 7.56
N VAL A 293 -6.29 4.05 8.58
CA VAL A 293 -5.35 3.00 9.03
C VAL A 293 -5.41 1.72 8.17
N ALA A 294 -6.04 1.77 6.98
CA ALA A 294 -6.21 0.67 6.02
C ALA A 294 -6.93 -0.58 6.58
N SER A 295 -7.85 -0.43 7.54
CA SER A 295 -8.60 -1.57 8.09
C SER A 295 -9.41 -2.32 7.02
N PHE A 296 -10.01 -1.63 6.05
CA PHE A 296 -10.76 -2.27 4.95
C PHE A 296 -9.85 -3.22 4.14
N GLY A 297 -8.72 -2.71 3.64
CA GLY A 297 -7.70 -3.53 2.96
C GLY A 297 -7.13 -4.64 3.83
N GLY A 298 -6.92 -4.41 5.13
CA GLY A 298 -6.35 -5.38 6.07
C GLY A 298 -7.22 -6.59 6.38
N TYR A 299 -8.56 -6.46 6.27
CA TYR A 299 -9.48 -7.60 6.41
C TYR A 299 -9.83 -8.24 5.06
N LEU A 300 -9.78 -7.49 3.96
CA LEU A 300 -9.92 -8.03 2.59
C LEU A 300 -8.87 -9.08 2.21
N LEU A 301 -7.71 -9.09 2.89
CA LEU A 301 -6.70 -10.15 2.78
C LEU A 301 -7.23 -11.56 3.12
N GLU A 302 -8.27 -11.68 3.97
CA GLU A 302 -8.93 -12.97 4.27
C GLU A 302 -9.82 -13.47 3.13
N LYS A 303 -10.24 -12.57 2.24
CA LYS A 303 -11.08 -12.86 1.06
C LYS A 303 -10.25 -12.95 -0.22
N ASP A 304 -8.93 -13.14 -0.13
CA ASP A 304 -8.00 -13.15 -1.27
C ASP A 304 -8.06 -11.86 -2.14
N VAL A 305 -8.24 -10.70 -1.51
CA VAL A 305 -8.22 -9.38 -2.18
C VAL A 305 -7.02 -8.57 -1.73
N LEU A 306 -6.32 -7.98 -2.70
CA LEU A 306 -5.21 -7.06 -2.49
C LEU A 306 -5.70 -5.62 -2.68
N ALA A 307 -5.70 -4.85 -1.60
CA ALA A 307 -6.03 -3.43 -1.63
C ALA A 307 -4.76 -2.58 -1.63
N MET A 308 -4.53 -1.82 -2.70
CA MET A 308 -3.55 -0.72 -2.69
C MET A 308 -4.19 0.46 -1.96
N SER A 309 -3.82 0.64 -0.70
CA SER A 309 -4.40 1.66 0.17
C SER A 309 -3.57 2.94 0.09
N PHE A 310 -4.19 4.12 -0.04
CA PHE A 310 -3.41 5.36 0.04
C PHE A 310 -4.12 6.48 0.79
N ALA A 311 -3.30 7.34 1.40
CA ALA A 311 -3.69 8.61 1.96
C ALA A 311 -2.47 9.56 1.92
N PRO A 312 -2.69 10.88 1.94
CA PRO A 312 -1.59 11.83 2.05
C PRO A 312 -0.86 11.69 3.39
N LYS A 313 0.37 12.22 3.47
CA LYS A 313 0.98 12.55 4.76
C LYS A 313 0.17 13.71 5.36
N ASP A 314 -0.65 13.45 6.37
CA ASP A 314 -1.65 14.40 6.89
C ASP A 314 -1.41 14.84 8.34
N GLU A 315 -2.12 15.89 8.76
CA GLU A 315 -2.04 16.51 10.08
C GLU A 315 -2.50 15.61 11.24
N HIS A 316 -3.19 14.51 10.96
CA HIS A 316 -3.52 13.51 11.96
C HIS A 316 -2.37 12.52 12.19
N GLU A 317 -1.37 12.56 11.31
CA GLU A 317 -0.08 11.87 11.32
C GLU A 317 -0.13 10.33 11.36
N ALA A 318 0.86 9.72 10.73
CA ALA A 318 1.13 8.28 10.78
C ALA A 318 0.00 7.31 10.35
N GLN A 319 -1.14 7.74 9.79
CA GLN A 319 -2.21 6.82 9.33
C GLN A 319 -1.72 5.67 8.43
N VAL A 320 -0.98 6.01 7.37
CA VAL A 320 -0.34 5.04 6.47
C VAL A 320 0.81 4.29 7.18
N GLN A 321 1.53 4.93 8.09
CA GLN A 321 2.58 4.27 8.89
C GLN A 321 2.00 3.16 9.77
N PHE A 322 0.82 3.38 10.39
CA PHE A 322 0.10 2.37 11.15
C PHE A 322 -0.30 1.18 10.26
N ALA A 323 -0.81 1.42 9.05
CA ALA A 323 -1.11 0.34 8.10
C ALA A 323 0.14 -0.50 7.77
N LEU A 324 1.25 0.16 7.49
CA LEU A 324 2.52 -0.47 7.15
C LEU A 324 3.14 -1.24 8.33
N GLU A 325 3.05 -0.72 9.56
CA GLU A 325 3.49 -1.41 10.78
C GLU A 325 2.62 -2.63 11.13
N ARG A 326 1.32 -2.58 10.77
CA ARG A 326 0.39 -3.71 10.91
C ARG A 326 0.63 -4.82 9.88
N GLY A 327 1.39 -4.55 8.82
CA GLY A 327 1.63 -5.48 7.72
C GLY A 327 0.55 -5.46 6.62
N ILE A 328 -0.06 -4.30 6.40
CA ILE A 328 -1.12 -4.06 5.41
C ILE A 328 -0.55 -3.19 4.26
N PRO A 329 -0.81 -3.51 2.97
CA PRO A 329 -0.31 -2.70 1.87
C PRO A 329 -0.87 -1.27 1.89
N ALA A 330 0.02 -0.29 1.91
CA ALA A 330 -0.34 1.12 1.79
C ALA A 330 0.79 1.97 1.16
N MET A 331 0.47 3.19 0.72
CA MET A 331 1.44 4.16 0.21
C MET A 331 1.06 5.60 0.57
N LEU A 332 2.04 6.51 0.58
CA LEU A 332 1.81 7.94 0.72
C LEU A 332 1.51 8.54 -0.66
N ALA A 333 0.27 9.00 -0.87
CA ALA A 333 -0.13 9.65 -2.11
C ALA A 333 -1.33 10.57 -1.90
N VAL A 334 -1.53 11.48 -2.83
CA VAL A 334 -2.70 12.35 -2.90
C VAL A 334 -3.14 12.43 -4.36
N MET A 335 -4.44 12.64 -4.60
CA MET A 335 -4.92 13.02 -5.93
C MET A 335 -4.99 14.54 -5.94
N GLY A 336 -4.04 15.14 -6.64
CA GLY A 336 -3.93 16.59 -6.82
C GLY A 336 -3.85 16.95 -8.30
N THR A 337 -2.72 17.53 -8.69
CA THR A 337 -2.43 18.02 -10.04
C THR A 337 -1.76 16.99 -10.95
N LYS A 338 -1.20 15.91 -10.39
CA LYS A 338 -0.56 14.80 -11.13
C LYS A 338 -1.41 13.52 -11.12
N ARG A 339 -1.20 12.66 -12.12
CA ARG A 339 -1.74 11.30 -12.16
C ARG A 339 -1.17 10.45 -11.02
N LEU A 340 -1.95 9.49 -10.52
CA LEU A 340 -1.46 8.44 -9.64
C LEU A 340 -0.45 7.57 -10.41
N PRO A 341 0.60 7.01 -9.77
CA PRO A 341 1.70 6.29 -10.42
C PRO A 341 1.31 4.85 -10.84
N PHE A 342 0.11 4.70 -11.40
CA PHE A 342 -0.48 3.47 -11.89
C PHE A 342 -0.83 3.60 -13.39
N PRO A 343 -0.75 2.52 -14.17
CA PRO A 343 -1.24 2.52 -15.55
C PRO A 343 -2.76 2.65 -15.58
N SER A 344 -3.33 2.95 -16.75
CA SER A 344 -4.79 2.96 -16.91
C SER A 344 -5.41 1.57 -16.79
N SER A 345 -6.69 1.50 -16.42
CA SER A 345 -7.52 0.29 -16.46
C SER A 345 -6.85 -0.93 -15.80
N VAL A 346 -6.34 -0.76 -14.57
CA VAL A 346 -5.64 -1.81 -13.82
C VAL A 346 -6.42 -2.34 -12.63
N PHE A 347 -7.18 -1.50 -11.94
CA PHE A 347 -7.96 -1.90 -10.76
C PHE A 347 -9.30 -2.51 -11.16
N ASP A 348 -9.67 -3.59 -10.48
CA ASP A 348 -10.96 -4.26 -10.66
C ASP A 348 -12.10 -3.48 -9.97
N LEU A 349 -11.76 -2.75 -8.88
CA LEU A 349 -12.67 -1.93 -8.08
C LEU A 349 -11.90 -0.76 -7.42
N VAL A 350 -12.56 0.40 -7.29
CA VAL A 350 -12.10 1.51 -6.44
C VAL A 350 -13.05 1.69 -5.27
N HIS A 351 -12.52 1.93 -4.07
CA HIS A 351 -13.28 2.15 -2.85
C HIS A 351 -12.96 3.52 -2.24
N CYS A 352 -13.99 4.20 -1.71
CA CYS A 352 -13.85 5.40 -0.88
C CYS A 352 -14.86 5.36 0.28
N ALA A 353 -14.38 5.16 1.51
CA ALA A 353 -15.16 5.28 2.73
C ALA A 353 -14.84 6.60 3.46
N ARG A 354 -15.66 7.63 3.23
CA ARG A 354 -15.48 9.00 3.77
C ARG A 354 -14.09 9.60 3.47
N CYS A 355 -13.54 9.32 2.30
CA CYS A 355 -12.18 9.67 1.90
C CYS A 355 -11.87 11.18 1.79
N ARG A 356 -12.82 12.08 2.08
CA ARG A 356 -12.71 13.56 2.02
C ARG A 356 -12.29 14.13 0.64
N VAL A 357 -12.39 13.35 -0.42
CA VAL A 357 -12.11 13.80 -1.79
C VAL A 357 -13.33 14.51 -2.37
N PRO A 358 -13.22 15.76 -2.86
CA PRO A 358 -14.33 16.52 -3.43
C PRO A 358 -14.59 16.10 -4.89
N TRP A 359 -15.09 14.88 -5.10
CA TRP A 359 -15.26 14.25 -6.42
C TRP A 359 -16.03 15.06 -7.49
N HIS A 360 -16.84 16.04 -7.09
CA HIS A 360 -17.79 16.76 -7.93
C HIS A 360 -17.34 18.18 -8.32
N ILE A 361 -16.28 18.71 -7.72
CA ILE A 361 -15.79 20.06 -8.03
C ILE A 361 -14.95 20.04 -9.30
N GLU A 362 -14.76 21.21 -9.93
CA GLU A 362 -13.87 21.40 -11.08
C GLU A 362 -14.12 20.41 -12.22
N GLY A 363 -15.39 20.31 -12.61
CA GLY A 363 -15.86 19.40 -13.66
C GLY A 363 -15.80 17.92 -13.30
N GLY A 364 -15.24 17.54 -12.14
CA GLY A 364 -15.00 16.16 -11.77
C GLY A 364 -13.56 15.68 -11.96
N LYS A 365 -12.57 16.59 -12.02
CA LYS A 365 -11.17 16.28 -12.34
C LYS A 365 -10.60 15.05 -11.62
N LEU A 366 -10.83 14.93 -10.32
CA LEU A 366 -10.35 13.80 -9.51
C LEU A 366 -11.10 12.48 -9.81
N LEU A 367 -12.36 12.56 -10.24
CA LEU A 367 -13.15 11.38 -10.64
C LEU A 367 -12.73 10.86 -12.02
N TRP A 368 -12.15 11.71 -12.88
CA TRP A 368 -11.57 11.28 -14.17
C TRP A 368 -10.30 10.46 -13.98
N GLU A 369 -9.47 10.77 -12.98
CA GLU A 369 -8.32 9.92 -12.62
C GLU A 369 -8.78 8.53 -12.18
N LEU A 370 -9.86 8.46 -11.39
CA LEU A 370 -10.53 7.19 -11.06
C LEU A 370 -11.02 6.45 -12.30
N ASN A 371 -11.62 7.17 -13.25
CA ASN A 371 -12.02 6.60 -14.54
C ASN A 371 -10.82 6.13 -15.37
N ARG A 372 -9.66 6.78 -15.29
CA ARG A 372 -8.43 6.34 -15.96
C ARG A 372 -7.96 5.00 -15.39
N VAL A 373 -7.83 4.86 -14.07
CA VAL A 373 -7.23 3.68 -13.43
C VAL A 373 -8.18 2.48 -13.24
N LEU A 374 -9.50 2.70 -13.21
CA LEU A 374 -10.52 1.64 -13.10
C LEU A 374 -10.74 0.90 -14.43
N ARG A 375 -10.81 -0.43 -14.41
CA ARG A 375 -11.12 -1.26 -15.59
C ARG A 375 -12.52 -0.97 -16.17
N PRO A 376 -12.73 -1.01 -17.50
CA PRO A 376 -14.07 -1.01 -18.10
C PRO A 376 -14.95 -2.09 -17.48
N GLY A 377 -16.19 -1.78 -17.09
CA GLY A 377 -17.05 -2.70 -16.32
C GLY A 377 -16.68 -2.88 -14.84
N GLY A 378 -15.63 -2.23 -14.35
CA GLY A 378 -15.21 -2.24 -12.94
C GLY A 378 -16.09 -1.34 -12.08
N TYR A 379 -16.00 -1.50 -10.76
CA TYR A 379 -16.88 -0.79 -9.81
C TYR A 379 -16.19 0.35 -9.06
N PHE A 380 -16.96 1.40 -8.75
CA PHE A 380 -16.61 2.40 -7.73
C PHE A 380 -17.60 2.31 -6.58
N VAL A 381 -17.11 1.95 -5.39
CA VAL A 381 -17.89 1.87 -4.15
C VAL A 381 -17.67 3.14 -3.34
N TRP A 382 -18.69 3.99 -3.29
CA TRP A 382 -18.66 5.27 -2.58
C TRP A 382 -19.55 5.21 -1.34
N SER A 383 -18.93 5.21 -0.16
CA SER A 383 -19.64 5.38 1.12
C SER A 383 -19.25 6.72 1.74
N ALA A 384 -20.12 7.71 1.61
CA ALA A 384 -19.92 9.07 2.12
C ALA A 384 -21.24 9.66 2.58
N THR A 385 -21.20 10.72 3.41
CA THR A 385 -22.42 11.34 3.96
C THR A 385 -23.43 11.80 2.89
N PRO A 386 -23.04 12.28 1.68
CA PRO A 386 -24.00 12.58 0.60
C PRO A 386 -24.88 11.41 0.16
N VAL A 387 -24.45 10.16 0.40
CA VAL A 387 -25.19 8.95 -0.02
C VAL A 387 -26.36 8.64 0.93
N TYR A 388 -26.26 9.02 2.20
CA TYR A 388 -27.19 8.57 3.26
C TYR A 388 -27.71 9.67 4.20
N ARG A 389 -27.21 10.90 4.10
CA ARG A 389 -27.71 12.06 4.85
C ARG A 389 -28.53 12.99 3.95
N LYS A 390 -29.41 13.76 4.58
CA LYS A 390 -30.33 14.70 3.91
C LYS A 390 -30.05 16.17 4.25
N ARG A 391 -28.83 16.51 4.68
CA ARG A 391 -28.44 17.92 4.91
C ARG A 391 -28.39 18.66 3.56
N PRO A 392 -28.64 19.99 3.49
CA PRO A 392 -28.63 20.72 2.23
C PRO A 392 -27.33 20.55 1.43
N GLU A 393 -26.18 20.59 2.10
CA GLU A 393 -24.85 20.32 1.53
C GLU A 393 -24.74 18.89 0.98
N ASP A 394 -25.01 17.87 1.81
CA ASP A 394 -25.00 16.45 1.43
C ASP A 394 -25.86 16.20 0.16
N VAL A 395 -27.06 16.81 0.10
CA VAL A 395 -27.98 16.73 -1.04
C VAL A 395 -27.44 17.46 -2.27
N GLY A 396 -26.79 18.61 -2.11
CA GLY A 396 -26.12 19.34 -3.19
C GLY A 396 -24.99 18.53 -3.82
N ILE A 397 -24.11 17.96 -2.97
CA ILE A 397 -23.02 17.09 -3.39
C ILE A 397 -23.56 15.85 -4.11
N TRP A 398 -24.61 15.21 -3.59
CA TRP A 398 -25.25 14.06 -4.23
C TRP A 398 -25.82 14.40 -5.61
N LYS A 399 -26.49 15.55 -5.76
CA LYS A 399 -27.00 16.03 -7.06
C LYS A 399 -25.86 16.27 -8.05
N ALA A 400 -24.78 16.93 -7.63
CA ALA A 400 -23.62 17.20 -8.47
C ALA A 400 -22.93 15.90 -8.92
N MET A 401 -22.68 14.97 -7.99
CA MET A 401 -22.15 13.64 -8.28
C MET A 401 -23.04 12.82 -9.20
N SER A 402 -24.37 12.87 -9.01
CA SER A 402 -25.33 12.17 -9.86
C SER A 402 -25.38 12.75 -11.28
N LYS A 403 -25.21 14.07 -11.45
CA LYS A 403 -25.10 14.71 -12.77
C LYS A 403 -23.81 14.28 -13.47
N LEU A 404 -22.68 14.36 -12.76
CA LEU A 404 -21.34 14.05 -13.25
C LEU A 404 -21.18 12.57 -13.63
N THR A 405 -21.55 11.63 -12.75
CA THR A 405 -21.45 10.19 -13.05
C THR A 405 -22.30 9.79 -14.24
N LYS A 406 -23.50 10.38 -14.40
CA LYS A 406 -24.33 10.20 -15.61
C LYS A 406 -23.67 10.75 -16.87
N SER A 407 -23.09 11.95 -16.85
CA SER A 407 -22.38 12.48 -18.02
C SER A 407 -21.10 11.70 -18.34
N MET A 408 -20.46 11.11 -17.33
CA MET A 408 -19.39 10.12 -17.49
C MET A 408 -19.86 8.74 -18.01
N CYS A 409 -21.15 8.53 -18.24
CA CYS A 409 -21.75 7.24 -18.61
C CYS A 409 -21.50 6.11 -17.60
N TRP A 410 -21.35 6.43 -16.31
CA TRP A 410 -21.27 5.43 -15.25
C TRP A 410 -22.66 5.01 -14.79
N ASP A 411 -22.92 3.70 -14.77
CA ASP A 411 -24.18 3.16 -14.28
C ASP A 411 -24.20 3.20 -12.76
N LEU A 412 -25.22 3.82 -12.15
CA LEU A 412 -25.49 3.62 -10.73
C LEU A 412 -26.22 2.28 -10.57
N VAL A 413 -25.50 1.26 -10.08
CA VAL A 413 -26.00 -0.13 -9.98
C VAL A 413 -26.82 -0.33 -8.71
N VAL A 414 -26.29 0.16 -7.57
CA VAL A 414 -26.90 -0.06 -6.25
C VAL A 414 -26.75 1.18 -5.38
N ILE A 415 -27.79 1.51 -4.61
CA ILE A 415 -27.66 2.25 -3.35
C ILE A 415 -28.20 1.34 -2.25
N LYS A 416 -27.39 1.08 -1.21
CA LYS A 416 -27.80 0.27 -0.05
C LYS A 416 -27.44 0.99 1.25
N THR A 417 -28.26 0.78 2.27
CA THR A 417 -28.03 1.25 3.64
C THR A 417 -27.59 0.09 4.52
N ASP A 418 -26.45 0.24 5.18
CA ASP A 418 -26.03 -0.62 6.29
C ASP A 418 -26.70 -0.11 7.57
N LYS A 419 -27.72 -0.85 8.02
CA LYS A 419 -28.49 -0.51 9.22
C LYS A 419 -27.66 -0.58 10.51
N LEU A 420 -26.64 -1.45 10.57
CA LEU A 420 -25.83 -1.63 11.78
C LEU A 420 -24.91 -0.43 12.01
N ASN A 421 -24.19 0.00 10.98
CA ASN A 421 -23.30 1.16 11.09
C ASN A 421 -24.02 2.51 10.89
N GLY A 422 -25.27 2.51 10.42
CA GLY A 422 -26.05 3.72 10.17
C GLY A 422 -25.54 4.52 8.96
N VAL A 423 -25.02 3.81 7.94
CA VAL A 423 -24.38 4.39 6.75
C VAL A 423 -25.01 3.86 5.47
N GLY A 424 -24.59 4.39 4.32
CA GLY A 424 -24.93 3.84 3.02
C GLY A 424 -23.75 3.84 2.07
N ALA A 425 -23.86 3.04 1.01
CA ALA A 425 -22.93 2.95 -0.09
C ALA A 425 -23.68 3.03 -1.42
N ALA A 426 -23.12 3.80 -2.35
CA ALA A 426 -23.51 3.83 -3.75
C ALA A 426 -22.44 3.07 -4.57
N ILE A 427 -22.88 2.16 -5.42
CA ILE A 427 -22.01 1.34 -6.27
C ILE A 427 -22.25 1.75 -7.72
N TYR A 428 -21.22 2.34 -8.33
CA TYR A 428 -21.21 2.72 -9.74
C TYR A 428 -20.42 1.71 -10.56
N ARG A 429 -20.75 1.54 -11.84
CA ARG A 429 -20.01 0.72 -12.80
C ARG A 429 -19.51 1.58 -13.96
N LYS A 430 -18.21 1.51 -14.25
CA LYS A 430 -17.60 2.14 -15.45
C LYS A 430 -18.13 1.43 -16.72
N PRO A 431 -18.45 2.13 -17.82
CA PRO A 431 -19.00 1.50 -19.02
C PRO A 431 -18.04 0.49 -19.65
N THR A 432 -18.60 -0.47 -20.39
CA THR A 432 -17.89 -1.55 -21.09
C THR A 432 -17.77 -1.32 -22.60
N SER A 433 -18.39 -0.27 -23.14
CA SER A 433 -18.32 0.11 -24.55
C SER A 433 -18.32 1.64 -24.70
N ASN A 434 -18.08 2.12 -25.92
CA ASN A 434 -18.13 3.56 -26.23
C ASN A 434 -19.53 4.03 -26.62
N ASP A 435 -20.56 3.18 -26.60
CA ASP A 435 -21.88 3.52 -27.17
C ASP A 435 -22.50 4.73 -26.48
N CYS A 436 -22.42 4.80 -25.14
CA CYS A 436 -22.88 5.98 -24.41
C CYS A 436 -21.99 7.20 -24.66
N TYR A 437 -20.66 7.03 -24.84
CA TYR A 437 -19.76 8.14 -25.15
C TYR A 437 -20.06 8.77 -26.53
N ASN A 438 -20.35 7.93 -27.52
CA ASN A 438 -20.66 8.34 -28.90
C ASN A 438 -22.04 9.01 -29.02
N ASN A 439 -22.99 8.61 -28.16
CA ASN A 439 -24.37 9.13 -28.16
C ASN A 439 -24.62 10.28 -27.17
N ARG A 440 -23.56 10.91 -26.63
CA ARG A 440 -23.74 12.06 -25.71
C ARG A 440 -24.28 13.28 -26.45
N PRO A 441 -25.24 14.04 -25.87
CA PRO A 441 -25.71 15.29 -26.45
C PRO A 441 -24.65 16.40 -26.40
N GLN A 442 -23.71 16.32 -25.45
CA GLN A 442 -22.59 17.24 -25.28
C GLN A 442 -21.33 16.44 -24.91
N ASN A 443 -20.17 16.83 -25.42
CA ASN A 443 -18.88 16.20 -25.11
C ASN A 443 -18.33 16.71 -23.76
N GLU A 444 -19.12 16.59 -22.71
CA GLU A 444 -18.81 17.00 -21.34
C GLU A 444 -19.01 15.81 -20.38
N PRO A 445 -17.97 15.26 -19.76
CA PRO A 445 -16.56 15.63 -19.90
C PRO A 445 -16.00 15.27 -21.29
N PRO A 446 -15.00 16.02 -21.78
CA PRO A 446 -14.39 15.77 -23.08
C PRO A 446 -13.61 14.46 -23.08
N LEU A 447 -13.55 13.81 -24.25
CA LEU A 447 -12.64 12.70 -24.47
C LEU A 447 -11.20 13.19 -24.66
N CYS A 448 -10.23 12.42 -24.16
CA CYS A 448 -8.81 12.72 -24.34
C CYS A 448 -8.40 12.60 -25.81
N LYS A 449 -7.37 13.37 -26.21
CA LYS A 449 -6.74 13.24 -27.54
C LYS A 449 -6.05 11.88 -27.65
N GLU A 450 -5.96 11.32 -28.86
CA GLU A 450 -5.28 10.05 -29.11
C GLU A 450 -3.77 10.10 -28.84
N SER A 451 -3.18 11.30 -28.81
CA SER A 451 -1.79 11.54 -28.41
C SER A 451 -1.55 11.48 -26.90
N ASP A 452 -2.60 11.47 -26.07
CA ASP A 452 -2.48 11.35 -24.62
C ASP A 452 -2.44 9.87 -24.23
N ASP A 453 -1.24 9.35 -23.95
CA ASP A 453 -1.09 7.98 -23.47
C ASP A 453 -1.77 7.81 -22.10
N PRO A 454 -2.77 6.93 -21.96
CA PRO A 454 -3.42 6.68 -20.67
C PRO A 454 -2.52 5.94 -19.67
N ASN A 455 -1.41 5.31 -20.11
CA ASN A 455 -0.51 4.53 -19.26
C ASN A 455 0.59 5.41 -18.64
N ALA A 456 1.09 6.39 -19.38
CA ALA A 456 1.95 7.45 -18.87
C ALA A 456 1.37 8.09 -17.59
N ALA A 457 2.09 7.91 -16.49
CA ALA A 457 1.62 8.23 -15.15
C ALA A 457 2.67 8.90 -14.26
N TRP A 458 3.97 8.59 -14.42
CA TRP A 458 5.03 9.17 -13.60
C TRP A 458 5.26 10.66 -13.94
N ASN A 459 5.03 11.55 -12.96
CA ASN A 459 5.11 13.00 -13.11
C ASN A 459 4.25 13.61 -14.24
N VAL A 460 3.26 12.87 -14.75
CA VAL A 460 2.31 13.36 -15.77
C VAL A 460 1.20 14.17 -15.10
N LEU A 461 0.88 15.34 -15.66
CA LEU A 461 -0.23 16.16 -15.18
C LEU A 461 -1.58 15.44 -15.35
N LEU A 462 -2.48 15.67 -14.40
CA LEU A 462 -3.84 15.20 -14.46
C LEU A 462 -4.62 16.05 -15.46
N GLU A 463 -4.96 15.45 -16.59
CA GLU A 463 -5.69 16.08 -17.68
C GLU A 463 -7.20 16.08 -17.46
N ALA A 464 -7.86 17.05 -18.09
CA ALA A 464 -9.27 17.33 -17.87
C ALA A 464 -10.23 16.49 -18.75
N CYS A 465 -9.94 15.20 -18.94
CA CYS A 465 -10.57 14.39 -19.99
C CYS A 465 -10.73 12.90 -19.64
N MET A 466 -11.46 12.15 -20.46
CA MET A 466 -11.64 10.69 -20.34
C MET A 466 -11.18 9.93 -21.57
N HIS A 467 -10.49 8.81 -21.36
CA HIS A 467 -10.14 7.88 -22.45
C HIS A 467 -11.33 7.02 -22.88
N LYS A 468 -11.39 6.70 -24.18
CA LYS A 468 -12.32 5.72 -24.75
C LYS A 468 -12.05 4.33 -24.19
N VAL A 469 -13.08 3.48 -24.18
CA VAL A 469 -12.91 2.04 -23.92
C VAL A 469 -12.23 1.40 -25.15
N PRO A 470 -11.19 0.57 -24.99
CA PRO A 470 -10.57 -0.14 -26.12
C PRO A 470 -11.56 -1.07 -26.81
N VAL A 471 -11.67 -0.96 -28.15
CA VAL A 471 -12.59 -1.79 -28.97
C VAL A 471 -11.89 -2.94 -29.70
N ASP A 472 -10.58 -2.83 -29.93
CA ASP A 472 -9.79 -3.87 -30.59
C ASP A 472 -9.54 -5.03 -29.62
N ALA A 473 -9.88 -6.25 -30.04
CA ALA A 473 -9.74 -7.46 -29.26
C ALA A 473 -8.28 -7.77 -28.87
N SER A 474 -7.29 -7.24 -29.58
CA SER A 474 -5.86 -7.38 -29.29
C SER A 474 -5.33 -6.32 -28.31
N VAL A 475 -6.06 -5.22 -28.07
CA VAL A 475 -5.61 -4.12 -27.22
C VAL A 475 -5.98 -4.36 -25.76
N ARG A 476 -5.06 -4.06 -24.84
CA ARG A 476 -5.26 -4.16 -23.39
C ARG A 476 -6.49 -3.37 -22.91
N GLY A 477 -7.39 -4.04 -22.19
CA GLY A 477 -8.60 -3.45 -21.63
C GLY A 477 -9.88 -3.66 -22.44
N SER A 478 -9.82 -4.27 -23.63
CA SER A 478 -11.01 -4.75 -24.36
C SER A 478 -11.64 -5.99 -23.73
N HIS A 479 -10.85 -6.82 -23.05
CA HIS A 479 -11.31 -8.00 -22.31
C HIS A 479 -10.90 -7.92 -20.84
N TRP A 480 -11.68 -8.57 -19.98
CA TRP A 480 -11.28 -8.79 -18.59
C TRP A 480 -10.20 -9.87 -18.48
N PRO A 481 -9.30 -9.77 -17.48
CA PRO A 481 -8.42 -10.88 -17.11
C PRO A 481 -9.23 -12.12 -16.69
N GLU A 482 -8.58 -13.27 -16.69
CA GLU A 482 -9.14 -14.48 -16.06
C GLU A 482 -9.51 -14.23 -14.59
N GLN A 483 -10.41 -15.05 -14.05
CA GLN A 483 -10.69 -15.01 -12.61
C GLN A 483 -9.46 -15.47 -11.80
N TRP A 484 -9.31 -14.91 -10.60
CA TRP A 484 -8.31 -15.38 -9.64
C TRP A 484 -8.62 -16.83 -9.20
N PRO A 485 -7.61 -17.72 -9.05
CA PRO A 485 -6.16 -17.47 -9.18
C PRO A 485 -5.57 -17.65 -10.59
N LYS A 486 -6.36 -18.04 -11.60
CA LYS A 486 -5.86 -18.41 -12.94
C LYS A 486 -5.07 -17.29 -13.62
N ARG A 487 -5.46 -16.02 -13.42
CA ARG A 487 -4.75 -14.85 -13.99
C ARG A 487 -3.28 -14.72 -13.57
N LEU A 488 -2.86 -15.30 -12.44
CA LEU A 488 -1.48 -15.20 -11.95
C LEU A 488 -0.44 -15.84 -12.89
N GLU A 489 -0.83 -16.94 -13.52
CA GLU A 489 0.05 -17.83 -14.29
C GLU A 489 -0.25 -17.78 -15.80
N LYS A 490 -1.41 -17.25 -16.22
CA LYS A 490 -1.78 -17.09 -17.63
C LYS A 490 -1.19 -15.79 -18.21
N PRO A 491 -0.44 -15.84 -19.33
CA PRO A 491 -0.06 -14.64 -20.07
C PRO A 491 -1.30 -13.82 -20.49
N PRO A 492 -1.30 -12.48 -20.35
CA PRO A 492 -2.39 -11.65 -20.84
C PRO A 492 -2.62 -11.79 -22.35
N TYR A 493 -3.88 -11.75 -22.78
CA TYR A 493 -4.28 -11.97 -24.17
C TYR A 493 -3.66 -11.00 -25.19
N TRP A 494 -3.25 -9.82 -24.73
CA TRP A 494 -2.66 -8.75 -25.52
C TRP A 494 -1.12 -8.82 -25.58
N LEU A 495 -0.48 -9.77 -24.87
CA LEU A 495 0.92 -10.12 -25.12
C LEU A 495 1.02 -10.91 -26.43
N ASN A 496 1.13 -10.17 -27.52
CA ASN A 496 1.36 -10.66 -28.87
C ASN A 496 2.84 -11.07 -29.07
N SER A 497 3.20 -11.42 -30.31
CA SER A 497 4.56 -11.82 -30.71
C SER A 497 5.60 -10.70 -30.73
N GLN A 498 5.38 -9.57 -30.03
CA GLN A 498 6.41 -8.57 -29.77
C GLN A 498 7.56 -9.18 -28.97
N VAL A 499 8.74 -8.57 -29.09
CA VAL A 499 9.92 -8.95 -28.30
C VAL A 499 9.71 -8.50 -26.85
N GLY A 500 9.84 -9.42 -25.91
CA GLY A 500 9.77 -9.18 -24.47
C GLY A 500 11.07 -8.61 -23.90
N VAL A 501 11.09 -8.41 -22.58
CA VAL A 501 12.20 -7.76 -21.87
C VAL A 501 13.51 -8.54 -21.95
N TYR A 502 13.46 -9.86 -22.14
CA TYR A 502 14.62 -10.74 -22.21
C TYR A 502 14.88 -11.26 -23.65
N GLY A 503 14.24 -10.67 -24.65
CA GLY A 503 14.53 -10.90 -26.07
C GLY A 503 13.76 -12.04 -26.74
N LYS A 504 12.86 -12.75 -26.04
CA LYS A 504 11.98 -13.78 -26.66
C LYS A 504 10.64 -13.16 -27.03
N ALA A 505 9.69 -13.94 -27.53
CA ALA A 505 8.31 -13.47 -27.66
C ALA A 505 7.74 -13.12 -26.28
N ALA A 506 7.00 -12.02 -26.13
CA ALA A 506 6.62 -11.47 -24.82
C ALA A 506 5.82 -12.45 -23.94
N ALA A 507 4.98 -13.30 -24.53
CA ALA A 507 4.27 -14.35 -23.80
C ALA A 507 5.19 -15.51 -23.33
N GLU A 508 6.24 -15.82 -24.09
CA GLU A 508 7.26 -16.81 -23.71
C GLU A 508 8.21 -16.26 -22.64
N ASP A 509 8.58 -14.99 -22.74
CA ASP A 509 9.39 -14.29 -21.72
C ASP A 509 8.65 -14.23 -20.38
N PHE A 510 7.37 -13.87 -20.37
CA PHE A 510 6.52 -13.95 -19.17
C PHE A 510 6.51 -15.36 -18.55
N ALA A 511 6.38 -16.40 -19.37
CA ALA A 511 6.34 -17.79 -18.91
C ALA A 511 7.73 -18.33 -18.51
N ALA A 512 8.81 -17.77 -19.03
CA ALA A 512 10.19 -18.05 -18.63
C ALA A 512 10.53 -17.36 -17.29
N ASP A 513 10.20 -16.07 -17.15
CA ASP A 513 10.34 -15.29 -15.91
C ASP A 513 9.64 -15.99 -14.74
N TYR A 514 8.39 -16.40 -14.90
CA TYR A 514 7.69 -17.09 -13.81
C TYR A 514 8.34 -18.42 -13.41
N ARG A 515 8.83 -19.21 -14.38
CA ARG A 515 9.54 -20.47 -14.09
C ARG A 515 10.88 -20.21 -13.39
N HIS A 516 11.65 -19.23 -13.86
CA HIS A 516 12.91 -18.81 -13.24
C HIS A 516 12.70 -18.43 -11.78
N TRP A 517 11.78 -17.50 -11.50
CA TRP A 517 11.53 -17.06 -10.13
C TRP A 517 10.95 -18.15 -9.24
N LYS A 518 10.12 -19.05 -9.79
CA LYS A 518 9.63 -20.22 -9.05
C LYS A 518 10.78 -21.12 -8.61
N ASN A 519 11.72 -21.44 -9.51
CA ASN A 519 12.90 -22.24 -9.21
C ASN A 519 13.83 -21.54 -8.19
N VAL A 520 14.17 -20.27 -8.43
CA VAL A 520 15.04 -19.47 -7.55
C VAL A 520 14.46 -19.36 -6.14
N VAL A 521 13.14 -19.12 -6.02
CA VAL A 521 12.49 -19.04 -4.72
C VAL A 521 12.51 -20.39 -4.01
N SER A 522 12.12 -21.48 -4.69
CA SER A 522 11.99 -22.79 -4.06
C SER A 522 13.33 -23.43 -3.66
N GLN A 523 14.34 -23.37 -4.54
CA GLN A 523 15.63 -24.00 -4.28
C GLN A 523 16.54 -23.10 -3.42
N SER A 524 16.67 -21.83 -3.79
CA SER A 524 17.68 -20.94 -3.21
C SER A 524 17.13 -20.10 -2.06
N TYR A 525 16.00 -19.42 -2.24
CA TYR A 525 15.59 -18.39 -1.29
C TYR A 525 14.85 -18.91 -0.06
N LEU A 526 14.04 -19.97 -0.17
CA LEU A 526 13.32 -20.53 0.98
C LEU A 526 14.27 -21.21 1.98
N ASN A 527 15.32 -21.89 1.49
CA ASN A 527 16.18 -22.74 2.32
C ASN A 527 17.66 -22.30 2.36
N GLY A 528 18.23 -21.83 1.25
CA GLY A 528 19.68 -21.59 1.12
C GLY A 528 20.18 -20.28 1.75
N ILE A 529 19.44 -19.17 1.61
CA ILE A 529 19.91 -17.82 1.99
C ILE A 529 19.72 -17.45 3.48
N GLY A 530 19.31 -18.39 4.34
CA GLY A 530 19.16 -18.15 5.79
C GLY A 530 18.05 -17.18 6.20
N ILE A 531 17.07 -16.89 5.33
CA ILE A 531 15.93 -16.02 5.65
C ILE A 531 14.85 -16.78 6.43
N LYS A 532 14.55 -16.30 7.65
CA LYS A 532 13.38 -16.74 8.40
C LYS A 532 12.10 -16.12 7.83
N TRP A 533 11.54 -16.75 6.80
CA TRP A 533 10.32 -16.29 6.10
C TRP A 533 9.11 -16.08 7.02
N SER A 534 9.02 -16.79 8.16
CA SER A 534 8.01 -16.57 9.19
C SER A 534 8.15 -15.25 9.99
N SER A 535 9.14 -14.41 9.66
CA SER A 535 9.27 -13.03 10.12
C SER A 535 9.26 -11.99 8.99
N VAL A 536 8.98 -12.39 7.76
CA VAL A 536 8.83 -11.48 6.60
C VAL A 536 7.34 -11.30 6.31
N ARG A 537 6.89 -10.06 6.11
CA ARG A 537 5.50 -9.73 5.76
C ARG A 537 5.42 -8.69 4.65
N ASN A 538 6.16 -7.59 4.80
CA ASN A 538 6.22 -6.48 3.86
C ASN A 538 7.44 -6.65 2.96
N ILE A 539 7.23 -6.97 1.69
CA ILE A 539 8.30 -7.12 0.69
C ILE A 539 8.17 -6.00 -0.34
N MET A 540 9.30 -5.52 -0.84
CA MET A 540 9.34 -4.74 -2.08
C MET A 540 10.31 -5.40 -3.05
N ASP A 541 9.83 -5.59 -4.27
CA ASP A 541 10.65 -5.97 -5.41
C ASP A 541 10.97 -4.70 -6.19
N MET A 542 12.21 -4.24 -6.08
CA MET A 542 12.64 -2.92 -6.54
C MET A 542 12.75 -2.84 -8.08
N ARG A 543 12.80 -3.99 -8.77
CA ARG A 543 12.75 -4.12 -10.23
C ARG A 543 12.02 -5.40 -10.61
N ALA A 544 10.69 -5.35 -10.57
CA ALA A 544 9.83 -6.53 -10.63
C ALA A 544 9.63 -7.13 -12.04
N VAL A 545 9.89 -6.36 -13.11
CA VAL A 545 9.65 -6.77 -14.51
C VAL A 545 8.25 -7.38 -14.68
N TYR A 546 8.09 -8.68 -14.94
CA TYR A 546 6.77 -9.32 -15.10
C TYR A 546 6.09 -9.71 -13.77
N GLY A 547 6.69 -9.40 -12.62
CA GLY A 547 6.20 -9.75 -11.29
C GLY A 547 6.37 -11.24 -10.92
N GLY A 548 7.28 -11.96 -11.59
CA GLY A 548 7.50 -13.39 -11.36
C GLY A 548 7.94 -13.73 -9.96
N PHE A 549 8.79 -12.91 -9.33
CA PHE A 549 9.20 -13.06 -7.94
C PHE A 549 7.99 -13.00 -6.98
N ALA A 550 7.14 -11.99 -7.11
CA ALA A 550 5.91 -11.90 -6.33
C ALA A 550 4.93 -13.06 -6.60
N ALA A 551 4.84 -13.54 -7.85
CA ALA A 551 4.04 -14.69 -8.21
C ALA A 551 4.59 -16.02 -7.64
N ALA A 552 5.91 -16.15 -7.49
CA ALA A 552 6.55 -17.30 -6.85
C ALA A 552 6.35 -17.33 -5.33
N LEU A 553 6.05 -16.18 -4.71
CA LEU A 553 5.78 -16.06 -3.26
C LEU A 553 4.30 -16.20 -2.88
N LYS A 554 3.38 -16.55 -3.82
CA LYS A 554 1.92 -16.52 -3.59
C LYS A 554 1.45 -17.33 -2.37
N ASP A 555 2.13 -18.44 -2.09
CA ASP A 555 1.73 -19.39 -1.04
C ASP A 555 2.22 -18.94 0.36
N LEU A 556 3.13 -17.96 0.42
CA LEU A 556 3.53 -17.30 1.66
C LEU A 556 2.53 -16.21 2.07
N LYS A 557 2.38 -15.98 3.38
CA LYS A 557 1.53 -14.91 3.91
C LYS A 557 2.22 -13.53 3.91
N VAL A 558 2.75 -13.15 2.75
CA VAL A 558 3.45 -11.88 2.48
C VAL A 558 2.61 -10.98 1.55
N TRP A 559 3.09 -9.77 1.31
CA TRP A 559 2.67 -8.96 0.16
C TRP A 559 3.91 -8.31 -0.46
N VAL A 560 3.87 -8.06 -1.77
CA VAL A 560 5.00 -7.50 -2.52
C VAL A 560 4.59 -6.20 -3.19
N MET A 561 5.25 -5.10 -2.85
CA MET A 561 5.25 -3.89 -3.68
C MET A 561 6.13 -4.15 -4.90
N ASN A 562 5.52 -4.35 -6.06
CA ASN A 562 6.27 -4.55 -7.31
C ASN A 562 6.59 -3.19 -7.94
N ILE A 563 7.86 -2.87 -8.11
CA ILE A 563 8.30 -1.61 -8.71
C ILE A 563 8.75 -1.83 -10.14
N VAL A 564 8.25 -0.99 -11.05
CA VAL A 564 8.74 -0.90 -12.43
C VAL A 564 9.46 0.44 -12.57
N PRO A 565 10.80 0.44 -12.68
CA PRO A 565 11.58 1.66 -12.89
C PRO A 565 11.14 2.43 -14.14
N THR A 566 11.10 3.75 -14.05
CA THR A 566 10.64 4.66 -15.12
C THR A 566 11.54 4.68 -16.36
N ASP A 567 12.75 4.17 -16.25
CA ASP A 567 13.74 3.96 -17.31
C ASP A 567 13.78 2.51 -17.83
N SER A 568 12.85 1.67 -17.41
CA SER A 568 12.71 0.27 -17.83
C SER A 568 11.47 0.05 -18.73
N ALA A 569 11.38 -1.12 -19.35
CA ALA A 569 10.24 -1.48 -20.18
C ALA A 569 8.93 -1.51 -19.37
N ASP A 570 7.87 -0.88 -19.89
CA ASP A 570 6.58 -0.79 -19.22
C ASP A 570 5.89 -2.17 -19.10
N THR A 571 6.13 -2.79 -17.95
CA THR A 571 5.64 -4.12 -17.59
C THR A 571 4.60 -4.06 -16.47
N LEU A 572 4.36 -2.88 -15.88
CA LEU A 572 3.43 -2.71 -14.77
C LEU A 572 1.98 -3.09 -15.11
N PRO A 573 1.44 -2.79 -16.31
CA PRO A 573 0.13 -3.31 -16.72
C PRO A 573 0.04 -4.83 -16.64
N ILE A 574 1.12 -5.56 -16.96
CA ILE A 574 1.18 -7.02 -16.93
C ILE A 574 1.10 -7.52 -15.49
N ILE A 575 1.83 -6.91 -14.57
CA ILE A 575 1.75 -7.22 -13.12
C ILE A 575 0.31 -7.09 -12.61
N TYR A 576 -0.41 -6.05 -13.03
CA TYR A 576 -1.82 -5.88 -12.70
C TYR A 576 -2.74 -6.89 -13.39
N GLU A 577 -2.48 -7.28 -14.65
CA GLU A 577 -3.20 -8.39 -15.30
C GLU A 577 -3.04 -9.70 -14.50
N ARG A 578 -1.86 -9.96 -13.90
CA ARG A 578 -1.61 -11.12 -13.04
C ARG A 578 -2.41 -11.15 -11.73
N GLY A 579 -3.10 -10.05 -11.37
CA GLY A 579 -3.78 -9.94 -10.07
C GLY A 579 -2.84 -9.62 -8.91
N LEU A 580 -1.71 -8.98 -9.22
CA LEU A 580 -0.76 -8.36 -8.29
C LEU A 580 -0.89 -6.83 -8.38
N PHE A 581 -0.19 -6.08 -7.53
CA PHE A 581 -0.12 -4.61 -7.62
C PHE A 581 1.33 -4.13 -7.65
N GLY A 582 1.50 -2.87 -8.05
CA GLY A 582 2.78 -2.20 -8.09
C GLY A 582 2.65 -0.72 -8.43
N MET A 583 3.77 -0.03 -8.57
CA MET A 583 3.79 1.36 -9.06
C MET A 583 5.04 1.64 -9.92
N TYR A 584 4.94 2.68 -10.73
CA TYR A 584 6.10 3.30 -11.36
C TYR A 584 6.91 4.06 -10.31
N HIS A 585 8.23 4.07 -10.45
CA HIS A 585 9.12 4.87 -9.60
C HIS A 585 10.44 5.19 -10.32
N ASP A 586 10.98 6.38 -10.10
CA ASP A 586 12.36 6.70 -10.43
C ASP A 586 13.22 6.57 -9.16
N TRP A 587 14.11 5.57 -9.13
CA TRP A 587 14.97 5.29 -7.97
C TRP A 587 16.07 6.34 -7.73
N CYS A 588 16.23 7.31 -8.62
CA CYS A 588 17.04 8.51 -8.35
C CYS A 588 16.31 9.53 -7.46
N GLU A 589 15.03 9.30 -7.11
CA GLU A 589 14.24 10.08 -6.16
C GLU A 589 13.82 9.20 -4.97
N SER A 590 13.52 9.78 -3.80
CA SER A 590 13.02 9.00 -2.66
C SER A 590 11.62 8.42 -2.89
N PHE A 591 11.39 7.22 -2.33
CA PHE A 591 10.14 6.48 -2.42
C PHE A 591 9.05 7.06 -1.51
N ASN A 592 7.80 7.00 -1.98
CA ASN A 592 6.61 7.50 -1.30
C ASN A 592 6.10 6.57 -0.17
N THR A 593 6.97 6.32 0.81
CA THR A 593 6.66 5.54 2.01
C THR A 593 7.34 6.11 3.25
N TYR A 594 6.80 5.76 4.42
CA TYR A 594 7.44 6.05 5.70
C TYR A 594 8.75 5.24 5.86
N PRO A 595 9.74 5.76 6.61
CA PRO A 595 10.92 4.99 6.95
C PRO A 595 10.58 3.68 7.67
N ARG A 596 11.42 2.66 7.51
CA ARG A 596 11.31 1.33 8.15
C ARG A 596 9.98 0.65 7.82
N THR A 597 9.65 0.57 6.52
CA THR A 597 8.42 -0.05 6.02
C THR A 597 8.58 -1.54 5.73
N TYR A 598 9.66 -1.94 5.05
CA TYR A 598 9.82 -3.28 4.47
C TYR A 598 10.69 -4.19 5.32
N ASP A 599 10.33 -5.46 5.42
CA ASP A 599 11.12 -6.53 6.06
C ASP A 599 12.17 -7.10 5.10
N LEU A 600 11.85 -7.08 3.80
CA LEU A 600 12.70 -7.58 2.72
C LEU A 600 12.63 -6.63 1.52
N LEU A 601 13.81 -6.22 1.03
CA LEU A 601 13.99 -5.61 -0.28
C LEU A 601 14.66 -6.62 -1.20
N HIS A 602 14.14 -6.74 -2.41
CA HIS A 602 14.70 -7.57 -3.49
C HIS A 602 15.08 -6.66 -4.66
N ALA A 603 16.29 -6.81 -5.18
CA ALA A 603 16.79 -6.05 -6.32
C ALA A 603 17.50 -7.00 -7.29
N ASP A 604 16.90 -7.19 -8.48
CA ASP A 604 17.49 -7.95 -9.58
C ASP A 604 17.93 -6.99 -10.69
N HIS A 605 19.23 -6.93 -10.96
CA HIS A 605 19.87 -6.11 -12.00
C HIS A 605 19.42 -4.63 -11.96
N LEU A 606 19.29 -4.07 -10.76
CA LEU A 606 18.87 -2.69 -10.54
C LEU A 606 20.06 -1.73 -10.47
N PHE A 607 21.05 -2.03 -9.64
CA PHE A 607 22.09 -1.08 -9.26
C PHE A 607 23.08 -0.83 -10.41
N SER A 608 23.36 -1.82 -11.26
CA SER A 608 24.12 -1.64 -12.51
C SER A 608 23.45 -0.69 -13.52
N GLY A 609 22.12 -0.61 -13.50
CA GLY A 609 21.36 0.42 -14.22
C GLY A 609 21.51 1.78 -13.56
N LEU A 610 21.17 1.87 -12.27
CA LEU A 610 21.12 3.13 -11.52
C LEU A 610 22.46 3.86 -11.42
N LYS A 611 23.58 3.13 -11.31
CA LYS A 611 24.94 3.71 -11.25
C LYS A 611 25.27 4.62 -12.45
N LYS A 612 24.56 4.45 -13.58
CA LYS A 612 24.72 5.28 -14.79
C LYS A 612 23.90 6.58 -14.76
N ARG A 613 22.97 6.72 -13.81
CA ARG A 613 22.00 7.83 -13.71
C ARG A 613 22.14 8.66 -12.44
N CYS A 614 22.45 8.04 -11.31
CA CYS A 614 22.53 8.71 -10.01
C CYS A 614 23.50 8.00 -9.04
N ASP A 615 23.84 8.70 -7.95
CA ASP A 615 24.78 8.22 -6.93
C ASP A 615 24.23 7.03 -6.14
N LEU A 616 24.95 5.91 -6.18
CA LEU A 616 24.62 4.70 -5.41
C LEU A 616 24.62 4.93 -3.90
N VAL A 617 25.37 5.90 -3.37
CA VAL A 617 25.34 6.24 -1.94
C VAL A 617 23.95 6.75 -1.54
N ALA A 618 23.35 7.62 -2.35
CA ALA A 618 22.00 8.14 -2.08
C ALA A 618 20.92 7.06 -2.26
N VAL A 619 21.05 6.19 -3.26
CA VAL A 619 20.16 5.02 -3.41
C VAL A 619 20.27 4.08 -2.20
N ILE A 620 21.49 3.85 -1.68
CA ILE A 620 21.68 3.04 -0.48
C ILE A 620 21.20 3.72 0.82
N ALA A 621 21.26 5.06 0.91
CA ALA A 621 20.61 5.81 1.98
C ALA A 621 19.08 5.65 1.95
N GLU A 622 18.46 5.67 0.76
CA GLU A 622 17.03 5.41 0.56
C GLU A 622 16.66 3.95 0.91
N VAL A 623 17.49 2.99 0.52
CA VAL A 623 17.37 1.56 0.89
C VAL A 623 17.46 1.37 2.40
N ASP A 624 18.41 2.02 3.11
CA ASP A 624 18.39 2.03 4.58
C ASP A 624 17.10 2.69 5.10
N ARG A 625 16.69 3.84 4.54
CA ARG A 625 15.51 4.56 5.02
C ARG A 625 14.26 3.67 5.00
N ILE A 626 13.98 2.97 3.90
CA ILE A 626 12.74 2.18 3.76
C ILE A 626 12.84 0.78 4.38
N LEU A 627 14.04 0.22 4.58
CA LEU A 627 14.24 -1.08 5.20
C LEU A 627 14.16 -1.00 6.74
N ARG A 628 13.39 -1.92 7.33
CA ARG A 628 13.32 -2.09 8.79
C ARG A 628 14.68 -2.52 9.36
N PRO A 629 15.07 -2.09 10.57
CA PRO A 629 16.16 -2.74 11.29
C PRO A 629 15.92 -4.25 11.38
N GLU A 630 16.97 -5.05 11.20
CA GLU A 630 16.95 -6.52 11.07
C GLU A 630 16.26 -7.07 9.80
N GLY A 631 15.66 -6.17 9.01
CA GLY A 631 15.24 -6.43 7.65
C GLY A 631 16.42 -6.72 6.73
N LYS A 632 16.13 -7.28 5.56
CA LYS A 632 17.14 -7.81 4.63
C LYS A 632 17.05 -7.17 3.26
N LEU A 633 18.20 -7.07 2.60
CA LEU A 633 18.33 -6.73 1.19
C LEU A 633 18.94 -7.94 0.49
N ILE A 634 18.26 -8.42 -0.55
CA ILE A 634 18.81 -9.37 -1.52
C ILE A 634 19.12 -8.58 -2.79
N VAL A 635 20.36 -8.67 -3.26
CA VAL A 635 20.81 -8.10 -4.52
C VAL A 635 21.30 -9.22 -5.43
N ARG A 636 20.78 -9.27 -6.66
CA ARG A 636 21.39 -9.97 -7.79
C ARG A 636 21.85 -8.92 -8.78
N ASP A 637 23.15 -8.88 -9.06
CA ASP A 637 23.73 -7.96 -10.04
C ASP A 637 25.15 -8.45 -10.38
N ASN A 638 25.82 -7.78 -11.32
CA ASN A 638 27.19 -8.15 -11.67
C ASN A 638 28.17 -8.02 -10.47
N VAL A 639 29.27 -8.77 -10.52
CA VAL A 639 30.25 -8.87 -9.42
C VAL A 639 30.84 -7.52 -8.99
N GLU A 640 31.06 -6.59 -9.92
CA GLU A 640 31.60 -5.25 -9.61
C GLU A 640 30.65 -4.44 -8.72
N ILE A 641 29.36 -4.45 -9.06
CA ILE A 641 28.29 -3.81 -8.31
C ILE A 641 28.11 -4.49 -6.96
N ILE A 642 28.08 -5.83 -6.92
CA ILE A 642 27.96 -6.59 -5.68
C ILE A 642 29.07 -6.22 -4.67
N GLY A 643 30.33 -6.12 -5.12
CA GLY A 643 31.44 -5.68 -4.28
C GLY A 643 31.34 -4.22 -3.83
N GLU A 644 30.67 -3.34 -4.58
CA GLU A 644 30.42 -1.96 -4.18
C GLU A 644 29.30 -1.83 -3.14
N ILE A 645 28.19 -2.52 -3.35
CA ILE A 645 27.09 -2.58 -2.39
C ILE A 645 27.54 -3.28 -1.09
N GLU A 646 28.41 -4.29 -1.16
CA GLU A 646 29.04 -4.92 0.01
C GLU A 646 29.87 -3.90 0.81
N ARG A 647 30.70 -3.07 0.17
CA ARG A 647 31.49 -2.01 0.86
C ARG A 647 30.56 -1.00 1.54
N LEU A 648 29.52 -0.55 0.85
CA LEU A 648 28.53 0.37 1.42
C LEU A 648 27.80 -0.26 2.62
N ALA A 649 27.32 -1.50 2.50
CA ALA A 649 26.69 -2.24 3.59
C ALA A 649 27.63 -2.43 4.80
N LYS A 650 28.90 -2.77 4.58
CA LYS A 650 29.92 -2.83 5.65
C LYS A 650 30.14 -1.47 6.33
N SER A 651 30.17 -0.38 5.57
CA SER A 651 30.29 0.97 6.14
C SER A 651 29.06 1.42 6.96
N LEU A 652 27.87 0.88 6.63
CA LEU A 652 26.64 1.00 7.42
C LEU A 652 26.61 0.04 8.63
N LYS A 653 27.65 -0.76 8.86
CA LYS A 653 27.71 -1.85 9.85
C LYS A 653 26.55 -2.84 9.71
N TRP A 654 26.14 -3.13 8.48
CA TRP A 654 25.19 -4.20 8.17
C TRP A 654 25.90 -5.55 8.17
N GLU A 655 25.17 -6.60 8.53
CA GLU A 655 25.68 -7.96 8.58
C GLU A 655 25.58 -8.60 7.19
N ILE A 656 26.72 -9.00 6.62
CA ILE A 656 26.74 -9.84 5.44
C ILE A 656 26.25 -11.25 5.83
N ARG A 657 25.15 -11.71 5.20
CA ARG A 657 24.55 -13.04 5.46
C ARG A 657 24.96 -14.07 4.42
N MET A 658 25.09 -13.67 3.17
CA MET A 658 25.58 -14.51 2.08
C MET A 658 26.22 -13.63 1.00
N ILE A 659 27.33 -14.10 0.44
CA ILE A 659 27.87 -13.64 -0.83
C ILE A 659 28.16 -14.89 -1.65
N TYR A 660 27.72 -14.88 -2.90
CA TYR A 660 28.03 -15.91 -3.89
C TYR A 660 28.22 -15.25 -5.25
N SER A 661 29.17 -15.69 -6.05
CA SER A 661 29.39 -15.19 -7.40
C SER A 661 29.79 -16.30 -8.35
N LYS A 662 29.31 -16.20 -9.59
CA LYS A 662 29.57 -17.15 -10.66
C LYS A 662 29.32 -16.49 -12.02
N ASP A 663 30.17 -16.79 -13.00
CA ASP A 663 29.96 -16.39 -14.40
C ASP A 663 29.68 -14.88 -14.60
N ASN A 664 30.37 -14.05 -13.81
CA ASN A 664 30.24 -12.59 -13.69
C ASN A 664 28.94 -12.06 -13.05
N GLU A 665 28.02 -12.95 -12.66
CA GLU A 665 26.87 -12.65 -11.81
C GLU A 665 27.19 -12.83 -10.32
N GLY A 666 26.49 -12.10 -9.47
CA GLY A 666 26.63 -12.20 -8.03
C GLY A 666 25.31 -12.08 -7.27
N LEU A 667 25.24 -12.77 -6.13
CA LEU A 667 24.14 -12.77 -5.18
C LEU A 667 24.69 -12.31 -3.83
N LEU A 668 24.09 -11.23 -3.30
CA LEU A 668 24.41 -10.66 -2.00
C LEU A 668 23.14 -10.64 -1.15
N CYS A 669 23.18 -11.26 0.03
CA CYS A 669 22.17 -11.07 1.07
C CYS A 669 22.80 -10.37 2.27
N VAL A 670 22.25 -9.23 2.65
CA VAL A 670 22.67 -8.46 3.84
C VAL A 670 21.50 -8.23 4.79
N GLN A 671 21.81 -8.11 6.08
CA GLN A 671 20.86 -7.77 7.13
C GLN A 671 21.23 -6.43 7.75
N LYS A 672 20.28 -5.50 7.74
CA LYS A 672 20.42 -4.20 8.40
C LYS A 672 20.50 -4.36 9.91
N THR A 673 21.44 -3.68 10.56
CA THR A 673 21.55 -3.66 12.02
C THR A 673 20.79 -2.48 12.65
N MET A 674 20.80 -2.38 13.97
CA MET A 674 20.30 -1.23 14.72
C MET A 674 21.28 -0.04 14.74
N TRP A 675 22.43 -0.13 14.05
CA TRP A 675 23.46 0.90 14.14
C TRP A 675 23.05 2.23 13.47
N ARG A 676 23.51 3.32 14.08
CA ARG A 676 23.44 4.69 13.57
C ARG A 676 24.73 5.46 13.88
N PRO A 677 25.13 6.42 13.02
CA PRO A 677 26.25 7.31 13.28
C PRO A 677 25.91 8.33 14.38
N THR A 678 26.95 8.93 14.96
CA THR A 678 26.84 9.97 16.00
C THR A 678 26.86 11.39 15.44
N GLU A 679 27.49 11.59 14.27
CA GLU A 679 27.46 12.86 13.56
C GLU A 679 26.11 13.08 12.88
N SER A 680 25.70 14.34 12.74
CA SER A 680 24.43 14.74 12.12
C SER A 680 24.63 15.75 11.00
N GLU A 681 23.78 15.70 9.99
CA GLU A 681 23.72 16.65 8.89
C GLU A 681 22.34 17.31 8.83
N THR A 682 22.31 18.64 8.82
CA THR A 682 21.05 19.40 8.74
C THR A 682 20.61 19.54 7.30
N ILE A 683 19.55 18.83 6.91
CA ILE A 683 18.96 18.98 5.57
C ILE A 683 18.08 20.23 5.58
N THR A 684 18.66 21.36 5.16
CA THR A 684 18.04 22.70 5.25
C THR A 684 16.68 22.80 4.57
N SER A 685 16.47 22.06 3.48
CA SER A 685 15.18 22.00 2.77
C SER A 685 14.06 21.33 3.58
N ALA A 686 14.40 20.55 4.61
CA ALA A 686 13.50 19.80 5.48
C ALA A 686 13.39 20.36 6.91
N ILE A 687 13.76 21.64 7.10
CA ILE A 687 13.57 22.38 8.35
C ILE A 687 12.36 23.32 8.24
N ILE A 688 11.39 23.13 9.13
CA ILE A 688 10.32 24.10 9.39
C ILE A 688 10.95 25.22 10.23
N GLN A 689 11.42 26.29 9.58
CA GLN A 689 11.75 27.54 10.28
C GLN A 689 10.45 28.12 10.85
N ALA A 690 10.45 28.45 12.14
CA ALA A 690 9.31 29.01 12.86
C ALA A 690 8.96 30.43 12.40
#